data_AF-A0A2I0HLK9-F1
#
_entry.id   AF-A0A2I0HLK9-F1
#
_cell.length_a   1.000
_cell.length_b   1.000
_cell.length_c   1.000
_cell.angle_alpha   90.00
_cell.angle_beta   90.00
_cell.angle_gamma   90.00
#
_symmetry.space_group_name_H-M   'P 1'
#
loop_
_entity.id
_entity.type
_entity.pdbx_description
1 polymer ?
#
loop_
_entity_poly.entity_id
_entity_poly.type
_entity_poly.pdbx_seq_one_letter_code
_entity_poly.pdbx_strand_id
1 'polypeptide(L)'
;MVIKSRTLSFSDHNLVEYPTILKKFDLAELRSATRNFSRRNILAQGRFGTVYRGLLSDGSLVAIKRPKNGHLQDMEARFLTEVRNGSNMMARHPNVLRLIGFCCTKDARLLVYPPVASRSLASCLRKSPPLLDWATRKKIALGVAYGLAHLHRGLVPVHRDVRASNIWLNEELNPVLGDFGLDLAMSEEDIVGEEEHCQQKNDVLAYGNILLKLVTGERTFCVDQAAEDDVDIFLAVDSVKRALRGHVHGLSSAVDPNLQGYFDENEAQLLINLGLLCIHRNAARRPEMSEVVKMLEDETPAALLRTSLNSDENLLDYLSGNLSLPKRFTLDELRVATRKFRPSNFLGEGSFSTVHWGKLADSSLVAVKRLRSDTAEDAERQFETEVMIGSNRMAQHPNLLPLIGFCCEASESLLVYPLMINNSLEHHLRRSRDRNKFPPLAWPTRKLIALGAARGLAHLHDQFVPPIIHRDICPSNILLDMGFEAAVGDFGWARLMNEGDTVEGAIEWSFTNDFPFSPHLYRDTYVNTIVRGTNGYIASEYKNTGKCSQKSDVFAFGNLILELVTGQKAGLMKTSSGNLDLVMNRDLQGDVDKINWDLDRIVDKELSREYDRGEAERLIGIAKMCTNCNPSMRPKMREVVRAIEG
;
A
#
# COMPACT_ATOMS: atom_id res chain seq x y z
N MET A 1 0.65 16.46 -38.66
CA MET A 1 0.88 15.76 -39.95
C MET A 1 1.20 14.31 -39.60
N VAL A 2 0.19 13.43 -39.71
CA VAL A 2 0.26 12.05 -39.24
C VAL A 2 1.17 11.25 -40.19
N ILE A 3 2.33 10.81 -39.71
CA ILE A 3 3.17 9.86 -40.46
C ILE A 3 2.51 8.49 -40.31
N LYS A 4 1.83 8.04 -41.36
CA LYS A 4 1.32 6.67 -41.46
C LYS A 4 2.51 5.70 -41.44
N SER A 5 2.58 4.84 -40.42
CA SER A 5 3.49 3.68 -40.42
C SER A 5 3.02 2.70 -41.50
N ARG A 6 3.89 2.42 -42.49
CA ARG A 6 3.70 1.34 -43.44
C ARG A 6 4.05 0.02 -42.76
N THR A 7 3.10 -0.90 -42.71
CA THR A 7 3.31 -2.31 -42.42
C THR A 7 4.32 -2.88 -43.42
N LEU A 8 5.44 -3.43 -42.96
CA LEU A 8 6.46 -4.03 -43.80
C LEU A 8 6.32 -5.56 -43.78
N SER A 9 5.94 -6.12 -44.93
CA SER A 9 5.91 -7.56 -45.17
C SER A 9 7.32 -8.11 -45.37
N PHE A 10 7.58 -9.27 -44.77
CA PHE A 10 8.79 -10.06 -44.94
C PHE A 10 8.86 -10.68 -46.34
N SER A 11 9.72 -10.17 -47.22
CA SER A 11 10.35 -10.95 -48.29
C SER A 11 11.50 -10.20 -48.93
N ASP A 12 12.60 -10.95 -49.13
CA ASP A 12 13.71 -10.75 -50.06
C ASP A 12 14.43 -9.39 -50.13
N HIS A 13 15.63 -9.41 -49.55
CA HIS A 13 16.88 -8.86 -50.11
C HIS A 13 16.97 -7.39 -50.59
N ASN A 14 15.95 -6.55 -50.44
CA ASN A 14 16.02 -5.15 -50.86
C ASN A 14 15.69 -4.16 -49.74
N LEU A 15 16.74 -3.40 -49.38
CA LEU A 15 16.67 -2.02 -48.86
C LEU A 15 15.82 -1.82 -47.60
N VAL A 16 16.25 -2.40 -46.48
CA VAL A 16 16.12 -1.65 -45.22
C VAL A 16 17.10 -0.49 -45.35
N GLU A 17 16.61 0.72 -45.63
CA GLU A 17 17.42 1.94 -45.53
C GLU A 17 17.90 2.06 -44.09
N TYR A 18 19.13 1.64 -43.85
CA TYR A 18 19.76 1.80 -42.54
C TYR A 18 20.07 3.28 -42.34
N PRO A 19 19.82 3.84 -41.15
CA PRO A 19 20.03 5.26 -40.90
C PRO A 19 21.48 5.66 -41.17
N THR A 20 21.68 6.74 -41.93
CA THR A 20 22.98 7.23 -42.46
C THR A 20 24.01 7.63 -41.39
N ILE A 21 23.67 7.54 -40.10
CA ILE A 21 24.47 8.00 -38.96
C ILE A 21 25.33 6.87 -38.36
N LEU A 22 24.96 5.60 -38.53
CA LEU A 22 25.71 4.45 -37.98
C LEU A 22 26.72 3.90 -38.99
N LYS A 23 27.95 3.60 -38.53
CA LYS A 23 28.97 2.99 -39.40
C LYS A 23 28.63 1.52 -39.67
N LYS A 24 28.54 1.12 -40.94
CA LYS A 24 28.50 -0.30 -41.32
C LYS A 24 29.93 -0.83 -41.39
N PHE A 25 30.25 -1.82 -40.56
CA PHE A 25 31.56 -2.45 -40.48
C PHE A 25 31.62 -3.73 -41.31
N ASP A 26 32.79 -4.02 -41.88
CA ASP A 26 33.04 -5.28 -42.56
C ASP A 26 33.34 -6.39 -41.55
N LEU A 27 32.83 -7.60 -41.82
CA LEU A 27 33.06 -8.76 -40.94
C LEU A 27 34.56 -9.10 -40.83
N ALA A 28 35.32 -8.90 -41.90
CA ALA A 28 36.77 -9.12 -41.91
C ALA A 28 37.50 -8.15 -40.97
N GLU A 29 37.09 -6.88 -40.95
CA GLU A 29 37.62 -5.84 -40.06
C GLU A 29 37.37 -6.22 -38.60
N LEU A 30 36.13 -6.59 -38.24
CA LEU A 30 35.77 -6.98 -36.87
C LEU A 30 36.42 -8.31 -36.43
N ARG A 31 36.59 -9.27 -37.36
CA ARG A 31 37.35 -10.50 -37.11
C ARG A 31 38.81 -10.19 -36.81
N SER A 32 39.45 -9.33 -37.60
CA SER A 32 40.83 -8.91 -37.35
C SER A 32 40.94 -8.21 -35.99
N ALA A 33 40.05 -7.26 -35.72
CA ALA A 33 40.04 -6.48 -34.50
C ALA A 33 39.89 -7.32 -33.23
N THR A 34 39.12 -8.41 -33.30
CA THR A 34 38.86 -9.32 -32.16
C THR A 34 39.80 -10.53 -32.12
N ARG A 35 40.80 -10.62 -33.01
CA ARG A 35 41.65 -11.81 -33.21
C ARG A 35 40.79 -13.07 -33.42
N ASN A 36 39.86 -12.96 -34.36
CA ASN A 36 38.86 -13.95 -34.73
C ASN A 36 37.96 -14.36 -33.56
N PHE A 37 37.41 -13.37 -32.84
CA PHE A 37 36.56 -13.58 -31.66
C PHE A 37 37.22 -14.48 -30.60
N SER A 38 38.50 -14.24 -30.34
CA SER A 38 39.29 -15.03 -29.38
C SER A 38 38.66 -14.99 -27.99
N ARG A 39 38.67 -16.12 -27.28
CA ARG A 39 38.25 -16.20 -25.87
C ARG A 39 39.01 -15.23 -24.96
N ARG A 40 40.25 -14.89 -25.32
CA ARG A 40 41.08 -13.91 -24.57
C ARG A 40 40.57 -12.48 -24.66
N ASN A 41 39.72 -12.19 -25.63
CA ASN A 41 39.14 -10.88 -25.85
C ASN A 41 37.68 -10.81 -25.34
N ILE A 42 37.16 -11.84 -24.67
CA ILE A 42 35.80 -11.77 -24.10
C ILE A 42 35.79 -10.78 -22.93
N LEU A 43 34.94 -9.75 -23.05
CA LEU A 43 34.67 -8.79 -21.98
C LEU A 43 33.52 -9.27 -21.09
N ALA A 44 32.46 -9.82 -21.69
CA ALA A 44 31.30 -10.32 -20.97
C ALA A 44 30.58 -11.43 -21.76
N GLN A 45 29.92 -12.34 -21.05
CA GLN A 45 29.07 -13.38 -21.62
C GLN A 45 27.80 -13.51 -20.77
N GLY A 46 26.63 -13.41 -21.40
CA GLY A 46 25.34 -13.43 -20.70
C GLY A 46 24.20 -13.99 -21.54
N ARG A 47 22.96 -13.82 -21.05
CA ARG A 47 21.72 -14.25 -21.71
C ARG A 47 21.61 -13.74 -23.15
N PHE A 48 22.10 -12.53 -23.40
CA PHE A 48 21.94 -11.81 -24.67
C PHE A 48 23.12 -11.95 -25.64
N GLY A 49 24.16 -12.71 -25.28
CA GLY A 49 25.29 -12.98 -26.17
C GLY A 49 26.65 -12.75 -25.52
N THR A 50 27.67 -12.59 -26.37
CA THR A 50 29.07 -12.44 -25.97
C THR A 50 29.60 -11.10 -26.47
N VAL A 51 30.22 -10.33 -25.59
CA VAL A 51 30.86 -9.05 -25.91
C VAL A 51 32.37 -9.25 -25.96
N TYR A 52 32.98 -8.80 -27.04
CA TYR A 52 34.42 -8.92 -27.30
C TYR A 52 35.09 -7.55 -27.32
N ARG A 53 36.31 -7.46 -26.79
CA ARG A 53 37.23 -6.35 -27.00
C ARG A 53 37.77 -6.42 -28.42
N GLY A 54 37.62 -5.33 -29.17
CA GLY A 54 38.20 -5.15 -30.50
C GLY A 54 39.19 -3.98 -30.50
N LEU A 55 40.27 -4.12 -31.28
CA LEU A 55 41.14 -3.02 -31.67
C LEU A 55 41.02 -2.83 -33.18
N LEU A 56 40.35 -1.76 -33.62
CA LEU A 56 40.15 -1.45 -35.03
C LEU A 56 41.50 -1.08 -35.70
N SER A 57 41.53 -1.10 -37.04
CA SER A 57 42.73 -0.80 -37.83
C SER A 57 43.23 0.64 -37.65
N ASP A 58 42.34 1.57 -37.27
CA ASP A 58 42.66 2.96 -36.95
C ASP A 58 43.20 3.14 -35.51
N GLY A 59 43.35 2.05 -34.75
CA GLY A 59 43.80 2.06 -33.36
C GLY A 59 42.69 2.26 -32.33
N SER A 60 41.44 2.44 -32.77
CA SER A 60 40.31 2.63 -31.86
C SER A 60 39.94 1.34 -31.12
N LEU A 61 39.77 1.43 -29.80
CA LEU A 61 39.22 0.35 -29.00
C LEU A 61 37.69 0.35 -29.09
N VAL A 62 37.09 -0.83 -29.27
CA VAL A 62 35.63 -1.01 -29.36
C VAL A 62 35.17 -2.23 -28.60
N ALA A 63 33.89 -2.22 -28.19
CA ALA A 63 33.20 -3.40 -27.69
C ALA A 63 32.28 -3.95 -28.78
N ILE A 64 32.45 -5.23 -29.12
CA ILE A 64 31.70 -5.90 -30.20
C ILE A 64 30.79 -6.95 -29.57
N LYS A 65 29.49 -6.69 -29.56
CA LYS A 65 28.46 -7.61 -29.08
C LYS A 65 28.05 -8.54 -30.21
N ARG A 66 28.21 -9.84 -29.97
CA ARG A 66 27.67 -10.92 -30.79
C ARG A 66 26.44 -11.48 -30.08
N PRO A 67 25.22 -11.28 -30.62
CA PRO A 67 24.01 -11.87 -30.07
C PRO A 67 24.13 -13.40 -29.96
N LYS A 68 23.48 -13.98 -28.95
CA LYS A 68 23.43 -15.43 -28.78
C LYS A 68 22.65 -16.07 -29.93
N ASN A 69 23.11 -17.21 -30.43
CA ASN A 69 22.36 -17.98 -31.44
C ASN A 69 21.03 -18.47 -30.83
N GLY A 70 19.93 -18.23 -31.55
CA GLY A 70 18.56 -18.60 -31.18
C GLY A 70 17.68 -18.74 -32.42
N HIS A 71 16.35 -18.72 -32.28
CA HIS A 71 15.45 -18.72 -33.44
C HIS A 71 15.79 -17.52 -34.35
N LEU A 72 15.90 -17.75 -35.66
CA LEU A 72 16.48 -16.79 -36.60
C LEU A 72 15.71 -15.44 -36.60
N GLN A 73 14.38 -15.52 -36.47
CA GLN A 73 13.49 -14.36 -36.37
C GLN A 73 13.73 -13.52 -35.12
N ASP A 74 13.85 -14.13 -33.94
CA ASP A 74 14.06 -13.40 -32.68
C ASP A 74 15.42 -12.70 -32.65
N MET A 75 16.45 -13.38 -33.18
CA MET A 75 17.79 -12.83 -33.30
C MET A 75 17.81 -11.61 -34.23
N GLU A 76 17.13 -11.70 -35.36
CA GLU A 76 17.05 -10.63 -36.34
C GLU A 76 16.23 -9.45 -35.84
N ALA A 77 15.09 -9.71 -35.19
CA ALA A 77 14.25 -8.69 -34.56
C ALA A 77 15.05 -7.89 -33.51
N ARG A 78 15.76 -8.56 -32.59
CA ARG A 78 16.58 -7.89 -31.57
C ARG A 78 17.69 -7.04 -32.17
N PHE A 79 18.40 -7.57 -33.17
CA PHE A 79 19.44 -6.83 -33.87
C PHE A 79 18.89 -5.57 -34.55
N LEU A 80 17.77 -5.69 -35.27
CA LEU A 80 17.14 -4.57 -35.96
C LEU A 80 16.60 -3.52 -34.99
N THR A 81 16.03 -3.94 -33.86
CA THR A 81 15.57 -3.03 -32.81
C THR A 81 16.72 -2.23 -32.21
N GLU A 82 17.84 -2.85 -31.87
CA GLU A 82 19.02 -2.14 -31.36
C GLU A 82 19.62 -1.17 -32.39
N VAL A 83 19.67 -1.55 -33.67
CA VAL A 83 20.13 -0.66 -34.77
C VAL A 83 19.19 0.52 -34.96
N ARG A 84 17.87 0.29 -34.92
CA ARG A 84 16.85 1.34 -35.05
C ARG A 84 16.88 2.32 -33.88
N ASN A 85 16.92 1.80 -32.65
CA ASN A 85 16.98 2.61 -31.44
C ASN A 85 18.29 3.42 -31.37
N GLY A 86 19.42 2.78 -31.66
CA GLY A 86 20.73 3.43 -31.70
C GLY A 86 20.83 4.55 -32.75
N SER A 87 20.03 4.47 -33.82
CA SER A 87 19.96 5.50 -34.86
C SER A 87 19.03 6.68 -34.53
N ASN A 88 17.93 6.42 -33.81
CA ASN A 88 16.94 7.43 -33.43
C ASN A 88 17.36 8.27 -32.22
N MET A 89 18.38 7.85 -31.48
CA MET A 89 18.98 8.60 -30.36
C MET A 89 19.82 9.77 -30.86
N MET A 90 19.17 10.85 -31.30
CA MET A 90 19.84 12.04 -31.86
C MET A 90 20.57 12.90 -30.82
N ALA A 91 20.37 12.69 -29.51
CA ALA A 91 21.07 13.43 -28.47
C ALA A 91 22.10 12.53 -27.77
N ARG A 92 23.39 12.89 -27.90
CA ARG A 92 24.47 12.21 -27.17
C ARG A 92 24.29 12.47 -25.69
N HIS A 93 24.09 11.42 -24.90
CA HIS A 93 24.05 11.51 -23.44
C HIS A 93 25.17 10.68 -22.82
N PRO A 94 25.95 11.22 -21.86
CA PRO A 94 27.09 10.50 -21.27
C PRO A 94 26.70 9.22 -20.54
N ASN A 95 25.45 9.11 -20.06
CA ASN A 95 24.95 7.95 -19.30
C ASN A 95 24.05 6.99 -20.11
N VAL A 96 24.03 7.10 -21.44
CA VAL A 96 23.24 6.22 -22.33
C VAL A 96 24.19 5.62 -23.37
N LEU A 97 24.21 4.29 -23.50
CA LEU A 97 25.12 3.59 -24.39
C LEU A 97 24.74 3.85 -25.84
N ARG A 98 25.62 4.56 -26.55
CA ARG A 98 25.45 4.83 -27.97
C ARG A 98 25.98 3.68 -28.83
N LEU A 99 25.23 3.28 -29.84
CA LEU A 99 25.71 2.39 -30.89
C LEU A 99 26.62 3.17 -31.86
N ILE A 100 27.85 2.68 -32.08
CA ILE A 100 28.77 3.27 -33.08
C ILE A 100 28.40 2.78 -34.48
N GLY A 101 28.06 1.50 -34.57
CA GLY A 101 27.78 0.86 -35.84
C GLY A 101 27.45 -0.60 -35.71
N PHE A 102 27.32 -1.26 -36.85
CA PHE A 102 26.90 -2.65 -36.91
C PHE A 102 27.56 -3.37 -38.08
N CYS A 103 27.57 -4.71 -38.03
CA CYS A 103 27.88 -5.58 -39.14
C CYS A 103 26.71 -6.53 -39.36
N CYS A 104 26.22 -6.58 -40.60
CA CYS A 104 25.14 -7.46 -41.02
C CYS A 104 25.56 -8.18 -42.31
N THR A 105 25.84 -9.47 -42.20
CA THR A 105 26.15 -10.39 -43.31
C THR A 105 25.29 -11.65 -43.19
N LYS A 106 25.29 -12.54 -44.19
CA LYS A 106 24.55 -13.81 -44.10
C LYS A 106 24.90 -14.62 -42.84
N ASP A 107 26.14 -14.54 -42.38
CA ASP A 107 26.68 -15.36 -41.28
C ASP A 107 26.83 -14.62 -39.95
N ALA A 108 26.60 -13.30 -39.92
CA ALA A 108 26.87 -12.50 -38.73
C ALA A 108 25.91 -11.30 -38.58
N ARG A 109 25.43 -11.14 -37.34
CA ARG A 109 24.81 -9.91 -36.81
C ARG A 109 25.69 -9.46 -35.65
N LEU A 110 26.34 -8.31 -35.77
CA LEU A 110 27.26 -7.78 -34.75
C LEU A 110 26.98 -6.31 -34.49
N LEU A 111 27.03 -5.91 -33.23
CA LEU A 111 26.82 -4.53 -32.79
C LEU A 111 28.12 -3.99 -32.21
N VAL A 112 28.48 -2.76 -32.57
CA VAL A 112 29.75 -2.13 -32.21
C VAL A 112 29.47 -0.92 -31.34
N TYR A 113 30.02 -0.92 -30.13
CA TYR A 113 29.88 0.13 -29.12
C TYR A 113 31.23 0.76 -28.78
N PRO A 114 31.23 1.93 -28.12
CA PRO A 114 32.43 2.52 -27.54
C PRO A 114 33.13 1.52 -26.61
N PRO A 115 34.42 1.75 -26.30
CA PRO A 115 35.11 0.95 -25.30
C PRO A 115 34.42 1.20 -23.95
N VAL A 116 33.66 0.20 -23.48
CA VAL A 116 33.01 0.23 -22.17
C VAL A 116 33.88 -0.57 -21.21
N ALA A 117 34.11 -0.07 -20.00
CA ALA A 117 34.93 -0.82 -19.06
C ALA A 117 34.20 -2.10 -18.64
N SER A 118 35.03 -3.11 -18.38
CA SER A 118 34.76 -4.54 -18.45
C SER A 118 33.78 -5.11 -17.41
N ARG A 119 32.99 -4.28 -16.69
CA ARG A 119 32.16 -4.73 -15.57
C ARG A 119 30.82 -3.99 -15.48
N SER A 120 29.75 -4.76 -15.28
CA SER A 120 28.42 -4.23 -14.94
C SER A 120 28.34 -3.82 -13.47
N LEU A 121 27.40 -2.95 -13.14
CA LEU A 121 27.13 -2.52 -11.76
C LEU A 121 26.87 -3.73 -10.84
N ALA A 122 26.11 -4.73 -11.30
CA ALA A 122 25.89 -5.98 -10.58
C ALA A 122 27.21 -6.73 -10.26
N SER A 123 28.19 -6.71 -11.17
CA SER A 123 29.51 -7.31 -10.93
C SER A 123 30.35 -6.51 -9.94
N CYS A 124 30.19 -5.19 -9.88
CA CYS A 124 30.93 -4.33 -8.95
C CYS A 124 30.34 -4.34 -7.53
N LEU A 125 29.04 -4.62 -7.38
CA LEU A 125 28.38 -4.78 -6.08
C LEU A 125 28.62 -6.15 -5.44
N ARG A 126 28.97 -7.18 -6.23
CA ARG A 126 29.39 -8.50 -5.73
C ARG A 126 30.85 -8.43 -5.27
N LYS A 127 31.15 -9.02 -4.10
CA LYS A 127 32.41 -9.11 -3.32
C LYS A 127 33.71 -9.33 -4.14
N SER A 128 34.04 -8.45 -5.07
CA SER A 128 35.17 -8.57 -6.01
C SER A 128 35.71 -7.16 -6.29
N PRO A 129 36.93 -6.84 -5.83
CA PRO A 129 37.48 -5.48 -5.92
C PRO A 129 37.60 -4.97 -7.36
N PRO A 130 37.56 -3.63 -7.60
CA PRO A 130 37.43 -2.59 -6.58
C PRO A 130 36.00 -2.51 -6.02
N LEU A 131 35.89 -2.37 -4.70
CA LEU A 131 34.61 -2.12 -4.04
C LEU A 131 34.19 -0.67 -4.33
N LEU A 132 32.91 -0.46 -4.63
CA LEU A 132 32.38 0.89 -4.84
C LEU A 132 32.22 1.58 -3.48
N ASP A 133 32.95 2.67 -3.28
CA ASP A 133 32.78 3.57 -2.14
C ASP A 133 31.45 4.34 -2.22
N TRP A 134 31.11 5.05 -1.15
CA TRP A 134 29.84 5.78 -1.05
C TRP A 134 29.70 6.87 -2.12
N ALA A 135 30.75 7.67 -2.32
CA ALA A 135 30.77 8.75 -3.30
C ALA A 135 30.54 8.24 -4.73
N THR A 136 31.16 7.11 -5.09
CA THR A 136 30.97 6.46 -6.39
C THR A 136 29.55 5.90 -6.54
N ARG A 137 28.96 5.34 -5.47
CA ARG A 137 27.56 4.87 -5.50
C ARG A 137 26.58 6.02 -5.73
N LYS A 138 26.76 7.17 -5.07
CA LYS A 138 25.96 8.40 -5.29
C LYS A 138 26.11 8.89 -6.74
N LYS A 139 27.35 8.93 -7.24
CA LYS A 139 27.66 9.28 -8.65
C LYS A 139 26.96 8.34 -9.64
N ILE A 140 26.92 7.04 -9.34
CA ILE A 140 26.23 6.03 -10.17
C ILE A 140 24.71 6.24 -10.12
N ALA A 141 24.12 6.43 -8.94
CA ALA A 141 22.70 6.71 -8.79
C ALA A 141 22.28 7.91 -9.65
N LEU A 142 22.98 9.04 -9.49
CA LEU A 142 22.72 10.26 -10.23
C LEU A 142 22.92 10.09 -11.75
N GLY A 143 24.00 9.43 -12.18
CA GLY A 143 24.26 9.18 -13.60
C GLY A 143 23.20 8.33 -14.28
N VAL A 144 22.70 7.29 -13.59
CA VAL A 144 21.58 6.48 -14.10
C VAL A 144 20.30 7.33 -14.21
N ALA A 145 20.04 8.18 -13.21
CA ALA A 145 18.88 9.06 -13.22
C ALA A 145 18.89 10.03 -14.41
N TYR A 146 20.03 10.67 -14.69
CA TYR A 146 20.18 11.52 -15.88
C TYR A 146 19.94 10.75 -17.18
N GLY A 147 20.48 9.52 -17.27
CA GLY A 147 20.30 8.67 -18.43
C GLY A 147 18.82 8.36 -18.69
N LEU A 148 18.07 7.97 -17.67
CA LEU A 148 16.64 7.69 -17.80
C LEU A 148 15.81 8.96 -18.04
N ALA A 149 16.11 10.06 -17.35
CA ALA A 149 15.45 11.35 -17.58
C ALA A 149 15.67 11.86 -19.02
N HIS A 150 16.84 11.60 -19.60
CA HIS A 150 17.12 11.88 -20.99
C HIS A 150 16.26 11.05 -21.94
N LEU A 151 16.12 9.75 -21.67
CA LEU A 151 15.27 8.84 -22.46
C LEU A 151 13.79 9.23 -22.37
N HIS A 152 13.29 9.54 -21.18
CA HIS A 152 11.90 9.93 -20.94
C HIS A 152 11.52 11.29 -21.55
N ARG A 153 12.50 12.15 -21.87
CA ARG A 153 12.30 13.42 -22.59
C ARG A 153 12.30 13.27 -24.12
N GLY A 154 12.84 12.17 -24.64
CA GLY A 154 13.03 11.96 -26.08
C GLY A 154 11.85 11.24 -26.75
N LEU A 155 11.85 11.20 -28.08
CA LEU A 155 10.89 10.45 -28.92
C LEU A 155 11.11 8.90 -28.89
N VAL A 156 11.88 8.39 -27.91
CA VAL A 156 12.24 6.96 -27.82
C VAL A 156 11.56 6.36 -26.57
N PRO A 157 10.70 5.34 -26.72
CA PRO A 157 9.77 4.94 -25.68
C PRO A 157 10.42 3.96 -24.70
N VAL A 158 10.76 4.42 -23.50
CA VAL A 158 11.02 3.58 -22.30
C VAL A 158 12.16 2.55 -22.42
N HIS A 159 13.05 2.48 -21.45
CA HIS A 159 14.16 1.52 -21.45
C HIS A 159 13.67 0.06 -21.32
N ARG A 160 12.69 -0.21 -20.46
CA ARG A 160 11.99 -1.51 -20.23
C ARG A 160 12.80 -2.64 -19.61
N ASP A 161 14.13 -2.55 -19.58
CA ASP A 161 15.03 -3.54 -18.96
C ASP A 161 16.11 -2.85 -18.11
N VAL A 162 15.69 -1.93 -17.24
CA VAL A 162 16.59 -1.22 -16.33
C VAL A 162 16.96 -2.17 -15.18
N ARG A 163 18.18 -2.70 -15.20
CA ARG A 163 18.70 -3.57 -14.14
C ARG A 163 20.21 -3.45 -14.00
N ALA A 164 20.75 -3.80 -12.83
CA ALA A 164 22.15 -3.61 -12.51
C ALA A 164 23.12 -4.36 -13.44
N SER A 165 22.67 -5.42 -14.12
CA SER A 165 23.47 -6.13 -15.14
C SER A 165 23.61 -5.36 -16.45
N ASN A 166 22.66 -4.47 -16.74
CA ASN A 166 22.60 -3.68 -17.98
C ASN A 166 23.14 -2.26 -17.79
N ILE A 167 23.59 -1.93 -16.58
CA ILE A 167 24.30 -0.69 -16.26
C ILE A 167 25.79 -0.99 -16.28
N TRP A 168 26.49 -0.43 -17.25
CA TRP A 168 27.93 -0.60 -17.44
C TRP A 168 28.68 0.54 -16.78
N LEU A 169 29.84 0.26 -16.19
CA LEU A 169 30.71 1.31 -15.67
C LEU A 169 31.86 1.51 -16.64
N ASN A 170 32.23 2.77 -16.93
CA ASN A 170 33.43 3.08 -17.72
C ASN A 170 34.70 3.11 -16.84
N GLU A 171 35.86 3.47 -17.40
CA GLU A 171 37.15 3.45 -16.68
C GLU A 171 37.15 4.43 -15.48
N GLU A 172 36.36 5.51 -15.54
CA GLU A 172 36.16 6.48 -14.46
C GLU A 172 34.94 6.17 -13.56
N LEU A 173 34.41 4.94 -13.65
CA LEU A 173 33.24 4.45 -12.90
C LEU A 173 31.95 5.27 -13.14
N ASN A 174 31.83 5.93 -14.28
CA ASN A 174 30.57 6.55 -14.71
C ASN A 174 29.60 5.48 -15.22
N PRO A 175 28.31 5.54 -14.85
CA PRO A 175 27.32 4.59 -15.34
C PRO A 175 26.89 4.92 -16.77
N VAL A 176 26.72 3.87 -17.55
CA VAL A 176 26.20 3.90 -18.92
C VAL A 176 25.11 2.84 -19.03
N LEU A 177 23.87 3.27 -19.24
CA LEU A 177 22.73 2.37 -19.47
C LEU A 177 22.91 1.68 -20.82
N GLY A 178 22.69 0.37 -20.91
CA GLY A 178 22.78 -0.41 -22.14
C GLY A 178 21.61 -1.39 -22.31
N ASP A 179 21.59 -2.11 -23.43
CA ASP A 179 20.58 -3.15 -23.74
C ASP A 179 19.12 -2.64 -23.73
N PHE A 180 18.87 -1.49 -24.38
CA PHE A 180 17.55 -0.86 -24.49
C PHE A 180 16.60 -1.60 -25.47
N GLY A 181 15.37 -1.90 -25.05
CA GLY A 181 14.27 -2.26 -25.95
C GLY A 181 14.20 -3.72 -26.42
N LEU A 182 14.58 -4.70 -25.59
CA LEU A 182 14.59 -6.12 -25.97
C LEU A 182 13.21 -6.81 -26.02
N ASP A 183 12.16 -6.22 -25.45
CA ASP A 183 10.79 -6.81 -25.42
C ASP A 183 9.86 -6.33 -26.55
N LEU A 184 10.41 -5.89 -27.67
CA LEU A 184 9.63 -5.55 -28.88
C LEU A 184 9.21 -6.77 -29.71
N ALA A 185 9.15 -7.96 -29.10
CA ALA A 185 8.55 -9.16 -29.71
C ALA A 185 7.06 -9.31 -29.34
N MET A 186 6.40 -8.22 -28.96
CA MET A 186 4.94 -8.20 -28.77
C MET A 186 4.27 -7.67 -30.04
N SER A 187 3.20 -8.34 -30.42
CA SER A 187 2.44 -8.07 -31.64
C SER A 187 1.80 -6.68 -31.59
N GLU A 188 1.53 -6.05 -32.75
CA GLU A 188 0.81 -4.76 -32.80
C GLU A 188 -0.57 -4.80 -32.11
N GLU A 189 -1.10 -6.00 -31.83
CA GLU A 189 -2.36 -6.22 -31.12
C GLU A 189 -2.26 -5.99 -29.60
N ASP A 190 -1.06 -6.12 -29.00
CA ASP A 190 -0.86 -5.94 -27.55
C ASP A 190 -0.64 -4.47 -27.14
N ILE A 191 -0.50 -3.56 -28.10
CA ILE A 191 -0.28 -2.12 -27.87
C ILE A 191 -1.60 -1.38 -27.56
N VAL A 192 -2.74 -2.04 -27.76
CA VAL A 192 -4.07 -1.48 -27.48
C VAL A 192 -4.45 -1.73 -26.02
N GLY A 193 -3.77 -1.08 -25.07
CA GLY A 193 -4.16 -1.22 -23.66
C GLY A 193 -3.47 -0.32 -22.63
N GLU A 194 -2.19 0.02 -22.79
CA GLU A 194 -1.45 0.80 -21.79
C GLU A 194 -0.89 2.11 -22.35
N GLU A 195 -1.24 3.22 -21.71
CA GLU A 195 -0.76 4.56 -22.07
C GLU A 195 0.77 4.65 -21.94
N GLU A 196 1.44 5.33 -22.87
CA GLU A 196 2.90 5.54 -22.91
C GLU A 196 3.49 6.06 -21.58
N HIS A 197 2.70 6.83 -20.83
CA HIS A 197 3.02 7.32 -19.50
C HIS A 197 3.12 6.21 -18.44
N CYS A 198 2.28 5.18 -18.51
CA CYS A 198 2.33 4.01 -17.61
C CYS A 198 3.65 3.25 -17.76
N GLN A 199 4.18 3.19 -18.99
CA GLN A 199 5.39 2.44 -19.30
C GLN A 199 6.65 3.14 -18.79
N GLN A 200 6.73 4.49 -18.82
CA GLN A 200 7.85 5.25 -18.20
C GLN A 200 7.94 5.00 -16.69
N LYS A 201 6.79 4.82 -16.02
CA LYS A 201 6.73 4.51 -14.58
C LYS A 201 7.31 3.14 -14.23
N ASN A 202 7.43 2.22 -15.18
CA ASN A 202 8.11 0.94 -14.97
C ASN A 202 9.64 1.09 -14.94
N ASP A 203 10.20 1.99 -15.76
CA ASP A 203 11.63 2.36 -15.64
C ASP A 203 11.92 3.02 -14.29
N VAL A 204 11.00 3.85 -13.80
CA VAL A 204 11.11 4.49 -12.46
C VAL A 204 11.13 3.43 -11.36
N LEU A 205 10.24 2.43 -11.42
CA LEU A 205 10.25 1.31 -10.47
C LEU A 205 11.57 0.55 -10.52
N ALA A 206 12.04 0.25 -11.73
CA ALA A 206 13.29 -0.46 -11.91
C ALA A 206 14.51 0.35 -11.43
N TYR A 207 14.49 1.68 -11.60
CA TYR A 207 15.47 2.60 -11.03
C TYR A 207 15.44 2.61 -9.49
N GLY A 208 14.25 2.59 -8.88
CA GLY A 208 14.10 2.48 -7.42
C GLY A 208 14.78 1.23 -6.86
N ASN A 209 14.71 0.11 -7.59
CA ASN A 209 15.43 -1.12 -7.24
C ASN A 209 16.96 -0.95 -7.32
N ILE A 210 17.47 -0.18 -8.29
CA ILE A 210 18.90 0.14 -8.39
C ILE A 210 19.35 0.97 -7.17
N LEU A 211 18.56 1.98 -6.79
CA LEU A 211 18.85 2.81 -5.61
C LEU A 211 18.98 1.97 -4.35
N LEU A 212 18.02 1.10 -4.08
CA LEU A 212 18.06 0.23 -2.91
C LEU A 212 19.28 -0.70 -2.93
N LYS A 213 19.63 -1.29 -4.09
CA LYS A 213 20.83 -2.12 -4.25
C LYS A 213 22.14 -1.36 -4.07
N LEU A 214 22.20 -0.09 -4.49
CA LEU A 214 23.36 0.76 -4.26
C LEU A 214 23.57 1.01 -2.76
N VAL A 215 22.50 1.19 -1.99
CA VAL A 215 22.61 1.42 -0.54
C VAL A 215 22.90 0.14 0.23
N THR A 216 22.21 -0.97 -0.06
CA THR A 216 22.26 -2.21 0.74
C THR A 216 23.31 -3.22 0.22
N GLY A 217 23.85 -3.00 -0.97
CA GLY A 217 24.70 -3.94 -1.68
C GLY A 217 23.90 -5.10 -2.29
N GLU A 218 24.58 -6.14 -2.80
CA GLU A 218 23.91 -7.36 -3.29
C GLU A 218 23.39 -8.29 -2.17
N ARG A 219 23.31 -7.83 -0.91
CA ARG A 219 22.84 -8.61 0.26
C ARG A 219 21.32 -8.75 0.34
N THR A 220 20.64 -8.95 -0.78
CA THR A 220 19.35 -9.66 -0.73
C THR A 220 19.65 -11.08 -0.29
N PHE A 221 19.25 -11.44 0.94
CA PHE A 221 19.44 -12.78 1.52
C PHE A 221 19.13 -13.85 0.47
N CYS A 222 20.09 -14.75 0.22
CA CYS A 222 19.90 -15.88 -0.68
C CYS A 222 18.70 -16.70 -0.21
N VAL A 223 17.58 -16.61 -0.92
CA VAL A 223 16.66 -17.74 -1.03
C VAL A 223 17.15 -18.54 -2.21
N ASP A 224 17.31 -19.85 -2.01
CA ASP A 224 17.97 -20.74 -2.96
C ASP A 224 17.38 -20.64 -4.38
N GLN A 225 18.28 -20.80 -5.33
CA GLN A 225 18.12 -20.65 -6.77
C GLN A 225 16.88 -21.39 -7.32
N ALA A 226 15.77 -20.68 -7.57
CA ALA A 226 14.80 -20.95 -8.65
C ALA A 226 13.58 -20.01 -8.59
N ALA A 227 13.74 -18.74 -8.99
CA ALA A 227 12.70 -17.91 -9.61
C ALA A 227 13.22 -16.46 -9.73
N GLU A 228 13.82 -16.12 -10.87
CA GLU A 228 13.94 -14.70 -11.25
C GLU A 228 12.54 -14.25 -11.68
N ASP A 229 11.67 -13.79 -10.76
CA ASP A 229 10.48 -12.94 -11.02
C ASP A 229 9.82 -12.52 -9.69
N ASP A 230 9.58 -11.20 -9.52
CA ASP A 230 8.80 -10.43 -8.51
C ASP A 230 8.87 -10.74 -7.00
N VAL A 231 9.09 -11.99 -6.58
CA VAL A 231 9.13 -12.45 -5.18
C VAL A 231 10.38 -11.95 -4.45
N ASP A 232 11.52 -11.86 -5.14
CA ASP A 232 12.78 -11.35 -4.60
C ASP A 232 12.71 -9.86 -4.21
N ILE A 233 11.86 -9.08 -4.90
CA ILE A 233 11.70 -7.63 -4.70
C ILE A 233 10.97 -7.35 -3.40
N PHE A 234 9.90 -8.10 -3.12
CA PHE A 234 9.14 -7.96 -1.89
C PHE A 234 9.98 -8.31 -0.65
N LEU A 235 10.80 -9.36 -0.75
CA LEU A 235 11.69 -9.82 0.33
C LEU A 235 12.84 -8.84 0.59
N ALA A 236 13.39 -8.21 -0.44
CA ALA A 236 14.43 -7.17 -0.31
C ALA A 236 13.89 -5.92 0.40
N VAL A 237 12.71 -5.44 -0.02
CA VAL A 237 12.03 -4.27 0.57
C VAL A 237 11.60 -4.55 2.00
N ASP A 238 11.08 -5.73 2.28
CA ASP A 238 10.71 -6.14 3.64
C ASP A 238 11.95 -6.27 4.55
N SER A 239 13.09 -6.66 4.00
CA SER A 239 14.36 -6.72 4.73
C SER A 239 14.94 -5.34 5.05
N VAL A 240 14.87 -4.37 4.12
CA VAL A 240 15.23 -2.97 4.40
C VAL A 240 14.25 -2.37 5.43
N LYS A 241 12.95 -2.65 5.30
CA LYS A 241 11.91 -2.22 6.26
C LYS A 241 12.12 -2.86 7.65
N ARG A 242 12.60 -4.11 7.73
CA ARG A 242 12.93 -4.79 8.99
C ARG A 242 14.23 -4.26 9.61
N ALA A 243 15.25 -4.00 8.80
CA ALA A 243 16.52 -3.41 9.27
C ALA A 243 16.30 -1.99 9.85
N LEU A 244 15.46 -1.17 9.20
CA LEU A 244 15.04 0.13 9.72
C LEU A 244 14.17 0.03 11.01
N ARG A 245 13.56 -1.13 11.30
CA ARG A 245 12.74 -1.38 12.52
C ARG A 245 13.56 -1.94 13.69
N GLY A 246 14.79 -2.42 13.47
CA GLY A 246 15.64 -3.03 14.49
C GLY A 246 16.39 -1.99 15.34
N HIS A 247 15.82 -1.63 16.48
CA HIS A 247 16.25 -0.54 17.38
C HIS A 247 17.60 -0.77 18.12
N VAL A 248 18.47 -1.68 17.66
CA VAL A 248 19.77 -1.95 18.30
C VAL A 248 20.95 -1.41 17.46
N HIS A 249 20.80 -1.24 16.13
CA HIS A 249 21.91 -0.83 15.24
C HIS A 249 21.57 0.23 14.17
N GLY A 250 20.32 0.71 14.05
CA GLY A 250 19.95 1.83 13.16
C GLY A 250 20.12 1.59 11.66
N LEU A 251 20.16 2.68 10.86
CA LEU A 251 20.38 2.71 9.40
C LEU A 251 21.64 1.91 8.99
N SER A 252 22.65 1.87 9.86
CA SER A 252 23.91 1.13 9.69
C SER A 252 23.74 -0.39 9.55
N SER A 253 22.61 -0.95 9.98
CA SER A 253 22.29 -2.37 9.78
C SER A 253 21.74 -2.68 8.38
N ALA A 254 21.19 -1.67 7.69
CA ALA A 254 20.60 -1.80 6.35
C ALA A 254 21.61 -1.50 5.23
N VAL A 255 22.58 -0.62 5.50
CA VAL A 255 23.60 -0.19 4.54
C VAL A 255 24.64 -1.31 4.30
N ASP A 256 25.13 -1.41 3.07
CA ASP A 256 26.10 -2.42 2.64
C ASP A 256 27.30 -2.50 3.60
N PRO A 257 27.51 -3.62 4.30
CA PRO A 257 28.60 -3.72 5.26
C PRO A 257 30.00 -3.69 4.63
N ASN A 258 30.10 -3.84 3.30
CA ASN A 258 31.36 -3.59 2.58
C ASN A 258 31.78 -2.11 2.59
N LEU A 259 30.86 -1.19 2.89
CA LEU A 259 31.18 0.22 3.14
C LEU A 259 31.81 0.44 4.52
N GLN A 260 31.79 -0.56 5.41
CA GLN A 260 32.44 -0.52 6.73
C GLN A 260 32.08 0.71 7.60
N GLY A 261 30.88 1.28 7.41
CA GLY A 261 30.44 2.49 8.11
C GLY A 261 30.86 3.81 7.45
N TYR A 262 31.59 3.78 6.33
CA TYR A 262 31.97 4.97 5.57
C TYR A 262 30.87 5.37 4.57
N PHE A 263 29.81 6.00 5.08
CA PHE A 263 28.74 6.60 4.29
C PHE A 263 28.11 7.77 5.06
N ASP A 264 27.45 8.68 4.35
CA ASP A 264 26.65 9.72 4.98
C ASP A 264 25.23 9.20 5.28
N GLU A 265 24.81 9.27 6.54
CA GLU A 265 23.52 8.75 6.98
C GLU A 265 22.34 9.49 6.35
N ASN A 266 22.43 10.81 6.16
CA ASN A 266 21.36 11.61 5.58
C ASN A 266 21.22 11.31 4.08
N GLU A 267 22.36 11.18 3.38
CA GLU A 267 22.37 10.79 1.97
C GLU A 267 21.86 9.36 1.79
N ALA A 268 22.24 8.42 2.67
CA ALA A 268 21.77 7.04 2.61
C ALA A 268 20.27 6.95 2.87
N GLN A 269 19.77 7.71 3.84
CA GLN A 269 18.34 7.81 4.10
C GLN A 269 17.58 8.42 2.92
N LEU A 270 18.14 9.46 2.27
CA LEU A 270 17.56 10.05 1.06
C LEU A 270 17.46 9.02 -0.07
N LEU A 271 18.55 8.29 -0.37
CA LEU A 271 18.54 7.28 -1.43
C LEU A 271 17.56 6.13 -1.15
N ILE A 272 17.41 5.72 0.11
CA ILE A 272 16.39 4.73 0.51
C ILE A 272 14.99 5.29 0.30
N ASN A 273 14.71 6.50 0.76
CA ASN A 273 13.39 7.12 0.66
C ASN A 273 12.97 7.32 -0.80
N LEU A 274 13.90 7.81 -1.62
CA LEU A 274 13.69 7.99 -3.05
C LEU A 274 13.52 6.63 -3.75
N GLY A 275 14.31 5.62 -3.36
CA GLY A 275 14.16 4.25 -3.84
C GLY A 275 12.78 3.67 -3.54
N LEU A 276 12.28 3.84 -2.30
CA LEU A 276 10.95 3.41 -1.87
C LEU A 276 9.82 4.14 -2.60
N LEU A 277 9.97 5.45 -2.84
CA LEU A 277 9.01 6.24 -3.61
C LEU A 277 8.93 5.79 -5.07
N CYS A 278 10.09 5.49 -5.68
CA CYS A 278 10.17 5.01 -7.05
C CYS A 278 9.54 3.62 -7.25
N ILE A 279 9.59 2.73 -6.26
CA ILE A 279 8.98 1.39 -6.33
C ILE A 279 7.51 1.32 -5.86
N HIS A 280 6.84 2.48 -5.70
CA HIS A 280 5.48 2.52 -5.18
C HIS A 280 4.52 1.64 -6.01
N ARG A 281 3.62 0.90 -5.34
CA ARG A 281 2.69 -0.05 -5.99
C ARG A 281 1.78 0.63 -7.02
N ASN A 282 1.25 1.80 -6.67
CA ASN A 282 0.55 2.65 -7.62
C ASN A 282 1.57 3.39 -8.51
N ALA A 283 1.55 3.13 -9.82
CA ALA A 283 2.43 3.76 -10.81
C ALA A 283 2.26 5.29 -10.89
N ALA A 284 1.04 5.80 -10.69
CA ALA A 284 0.74 7.23 -10.74
C ALA A 284 1.41 8.02 -9.60
N ARG A 285 1.85 7.35 -8.52
CA ARG A 285 2.54 7.96 -7.39
C ARG A 285 4.06 7.92 -7.52
N ARG A 286 4.61 7.22 -8.51
CA ARG A 286 6.04 7.23 -8.76
C ARG A 286 6.41 8.57 -9.42
N PRO A 287 7.51 9.22 -9.03
CA PRO A 287 7.92 10.51 -9.58
C PRO A 287 8.32 10.38 -11.05
N GLU A 288 8.43 11.50 -11.74
CA GLU A 288 9.12 11.56 -13.03
C GLU A 288 10.64 11.47 -12.84
N MET A 289 11.37 10.88 -13.78
CA MET A 289 12.84 10.82 -13.68
C MET A 289 13.49 12.20 -13.64
N SER A 290 12.87 13.23 -14.22
CA SER A 290 13.34 14.61 -14.09
C SER A 290 13.18 15.18 -12.67
N GLU A 291 12.19 14.71 -11.89
CA GLU A 291 12.00 15.10 -10.49
C GLU A 291 12.99 14.36 -9.61
N VAL A 292 13.19 13.06 -9.87
CA VAL A 292 14.22 12.24 -9.23
C VAL A 292 15.61 12.87 -9.35
N VAL A 293 15.98 13.36 -10.54
CA VAL A 293 17.26 14.06 -10.76
C VAL A 293 17.37 15.30 -9.85
N LYS A 294 16.34 16.15 -9.81
CA LYS A 294 16.34 17.35 -8.93
C LYS A 294 16.48 16.98 -7.45
N MET A 295 15.77 15.94 -7.01
CA MET A 295 15.84 15.44 -5.63
C MET A 295 17.24 14.92 -5.24
N LEU A 296 18.01 14.44 -6.21
CA LEU A 296 19.38 13.95 -6.00
C LEU A 296 20.45 15.06 -6.10
N GLU A 297 20.20 16.11 -6.89
CA GLU A 297 21.13 17.24 -7.09
C GLU A 297 21.07 18.27 -5.96
N ASP A 298 19.87 18.64 -5.50
CA ASP A 298 19.69 19.86 -4.71
C ASP A 298 20.02 19.72 -3.21
N GLU A 299 20.49 18.55 -2.72
CA GLU A 299 20.79 18.23 -1.30
C GLU A 299 19.79 18.80 -0.27
N THR A 300 18.55 19.06 -0.70
CA THR A 300 17.47 19.68 0.09
C THR A 300 16.28 18.74 0.08
N PRO A 301 16.34 17.66 0.89
CA PRO A 301 15.53 16.47 0.65
C PRO A 301 14.20 16.49 1.41
N ALA A 302 13.89 17.55 2.16
CA ALA A 302 12.66 17.62 2.94
C ALA A 302 11.61 18.52 2.30
N ALA A 303 11.97 19.67 1.74
CA ALA A 303 11.00 20.70 1.33
C ALA A 303 10.36 20.43 -0.06
N LEU A 304 11.11 19.88 -1.01
CA LEU A 304 10.59 19.48 -2.33
C LEU A 304 9.84 18.14 -2.28
N LEU A 305 10.31 17.19 -1.46
CA LEU A 305 9.52 16.01 -1.09
C LEU A 305 8.24 16.46 -0.36
N ARG A 306 8.27 17.42 0.57
CA ARG A 306 7.04 18.02 1.15
C ARG A 306 6.11 18.59 0.08
N THR A 307 6.58 19.48 -0.79
CA THR A 307 5.70 20.14 -1.76
C THR A 307 5.12 19.20 -2.83
N SER A 308 5.87 18.20 -3.30
CA SER A 308 5.35 17.19 -4.23
C SER A 308 4.49 16.10 -3.55
N LEU A 309 4.60 15.96 -2.23
CA LEU A 309 3.82 15.05 -1.39
C LEU A 309 2.68 15.75 -0.62
N ASN A 310 2.51 17.08 -0.77
CA ASN A 310 1.53 17.89 -0.04
C ASN A 310 0.07 17.61 -0.44
N SER A 311 -0.19 16.70 -1.38
CA SER A 311 -1.53 16.12 -1.60
C SER A 311 -1.79 14.85 -0.78
N ASP A 312 -0.81 14.37 -0.01
CA ASP A 312 -0.91 13.19 0.85
C ASP A 312 -0.01 13.38 2.09
N GLU A 313 -0.53 14.02 3.15
CA GLU A 313 0.12 14.10 4.48
C GLU A 313 0.59 12.73 5.01
N ASN A 314 0.03 11.63 4.48
CA ASN A 314 0.41 10.25 4.82
C ASN A 314 1.76 9.77 4.24
N LEU A 315 2.32 10.36 3.18
CA LEU A 315 3.48 9.77 2.49
C LEU A 315 4.83 10.21 3.09
N LEU A 316 4.92 11.37 3.74
CA LEU A 316 6.12 11.78 4.48
C LEU A 316 6.27 11.07 5.83
N ASP A 317 5.16 10.75 6.48
CA ASP A 317 5.14 9.89 7.66
C ASP A 317 5.44 8.42 7.33
N TYR A 318 5.13 8.01 6.08
CA TYR A 318 5.53 6.73 5.51
C TYR A 318 7.03 6.64 5.21
N LEU A 319 7.68 7.75 4.84
CA LEU A 319 9.10 7.82 4.41
C LEU A 319 10.09 8.20 5.53
N SER A 320 9.63 8.81 6.62
CA SER A 320 10.47 9.15 7.78
C SER A 320 10.55 8.06 8.84
N GLY A 321 9.84 6.93 8.66
CA GLY A 321 9.75 5.89 9.68
C GLY A 321 8.95 6.32 10.93
N ASN A 322 8.23 7.45 10.89
CA ASN A 322 7.52 8.01 12.03
C ASN A 322 6.02 7.67 12.10
N LEU A 323 5.49 6.73 11.32
CA LEU A 323 4.29 5.99 11.72
C LEU A 323 4.72 4.80 12.58
N SER A 324 4.95 5.09 13.86
CA SER A 324 5.38 4.15 14.88
C SER A 324 4.44 2.94 14.91
N LEU A 325 5.01 1.72 14.86
CA LEU A 325 4.35 0.57 15.48
C LEU A 325 3.93 0.98 16.90
N PRO A 326 2.80 0.46 17.43
CA PRO A 326 2.35 0.80 18.77
C PRO A 326 3.52 0.75 19.76
N LYS A 327 3.85 1.88 20.39
CA LYS A 327 4.98 1.98 21.34
C LYS A 327 4.72 1.04 22.51
N ARG A 328 5.72 0.25 22.90
CA ARG A 328 5.68 -0.45 24.18
C ARG A 328 6.02 0.55 25.29
N PHE A 329 5.02 0.89 26.10
CA PHE A 329 5.19 1.75 27.28
C PHE A 329 5.50 0.89 28.51
N THR A 330 6.23 1.47 29.45
CA THR A 330 6.36 0.87 30.79
C THR A 330 5.14 1.24 31.65
N LEU A 331 4.83 0.42 32.65
CA LEU A 331 3.73 0.72 33.57
C LEU A 331 3.98 2.03 34.33
N ASP A 332 5.23 2.32 34.67
CA ASP A 332 5.60 3.54 35.37
C ASP A 332 5.45 4.79 34.47
N GLU A 333 5.77 4.71 33.18
CA GLU A 333 5.47 5.79 32.22
C GLU A 333 3.97 6.13 32.22
N LEU A 334 3.10 5.11 32.13
CA LEU A 334 1.65 5.31 32.09
C LEU A 334 1.08 5.74 33.44
N ARG A 335 1.65 5.28 34.55
CA ARG A 335 1.31 5.77 35.90
C ARG A 335 1.66 7.24 36.04
N VAL A 336 2.82 7.69 35.57
CA VAL A 336 3.18 9.11 35.59
C VAL A 336 2.20 9.91 34.72
N ALA A 337 1.96 9.46 33.49
CA ALA A 337 1.08 10.13 32.53
C ALA A 337 -0.37 10.30 33.03
N THR A 338 -0.89 9.29 33.73
CA THR A 338 -2.26 9.27 34.29
C THR A 338 -2.33 9.78 35.74
N ARG A 339 -1.20 10.26 36.29
CA ARG A 339 -1.07 10.67 37.70
C ARG A 339 -1.48 9.58 38.71
N LYS A 340 -1.09 8.33 38.42
CA LYS A 340 -1.44 7.10 39.12
C LYS A 340 -2.93 6.75 39.00
N PHE A 341 -3.48 6.85 37.78
CA PHE A 341 -4.89 6.58 37.48
C PHE A 341 -5.84 7.32 38.44
N ARG A 342 -5.62 8.63 38.62
CA ARG A 342 -6.45 9.45 39.52
C ARG A 342 -7.93 9.39 39.09
N PRO A 343 -8.90 9.38 40.04
CA PRO A 343 -10.32 9.41 39.71
C PRO A 343 -10.74 10.62 38.86
N SER A 344 -10.05 11.76 39.00
CA SER A 344 -10.27 12.95 38.16
C SER A 344 -9.92 12.76 36.69
N ASN A 345 -9.17 11.70 36.36
CA ASN A 345 -8.75 11.37 35.01
C ASN A 345 -9.63 10.29 34.37
N PHE A 346 -10.62 9.76 35.08
CA PHE A 346 -11.53 8.75 34.57
C PHE A 346 -12.37 9.30 33.39
N LEU A 347 -12.39 8.55 32.29
CA LEU A 347 -13.20 8.84 31.10
C LEU A 347 -14.41 7.90 30.99
N GLY A 348 -14.24 6.63 31.37
CA GLY A 348 -15.30 5.65 31.25
C GLY A 348 -14.89 4.25 31.72
N GLU A 349 -15.89 3.38 31.85
CA GLU A 349 -15.76 1.98 32.25
C GLU A 349 -16.48 1.11 31.23
N GLY A 350 -15.76 0.11 30.71
CA GLY A 350 -16.32 -0.98 29.93
C GLY A 350 -16.41 -2.26 30.77
N SER A 351 -16.98 -3.32 30.20
CA SER A 351 -17.21 -4.59 30.93
C SER A 351 -15.96 -5.19 31.57
N PHE A 352 -14.79 -5.00 30.94
CA PHE A 352 -13.51 -5.58 31.38
C PHE A 352 -12.38 -4.55 31.48
N SER A 353 -12.69 -3.25 31.38
CA SER A 353 -11.66 -2.22 31.35
C SER A 353 -12.13 -0.89 31.95
N THR A 354 -11.15 -0.09 32.36
CA THR A 354 -11.36 1.30 32.76
C THR A 354 -10.48 2.19 31.90
N VAL A 355 -11.01 3.34 31.48
CA VAL A 355 -10.30 4.27 30.59
C VAL A 355 -10.03 5.55 31.34
N HIS A 356 -8.78 6.00 31.32
CA HIS A 356 -8.34 7.24 31.95
C HIS A 356 -7.60 8.11 30.93
N TRP A 357 -7.79 9.42 30.96
CA TRP A 357 -6.95 10.31 30.18
C TRP A 357 -5.59 10.52 30.87
N GLY A 358 -4.56 10.73 30.06
CA GLY A 358 -3.20 11.00 30.52
C GLY A 358 -2.50 12.00 29.61
N LYS A 359 -1.38 12.53 30.10
CA LYS A 359 -0.46 13.35 29.33
C LYS A 359 0.91 12.69 29.33
N LEU A 360 1.37 12.25 28.16
CA LEU A 360 2.69 11.65 27.98
C LEU A 360 3.82 12.69 28.13
N ALA A 361 5.07 12.23 28.21
CA ALA A 361 6.24 13.07 28.42
C ALA A 361 6.50 14.08 27.28
N ASP A 362 6.13 13.69 26.05
CA ASP A 362 6.13 14.54 24.85
C ASP A 362 4.96 15.53 24.81
N SER A 363 4.16 15.61 25.88
CA SER A 363 2.93 16.39 26.00
C SER A 363 1.72 15.90 25.21
N SER A 364 1.80 14.75 24.55
CA SER A 364 0.66 14.14 23.86
C SER A 364 -0.45 13.75 24.84
N LEU A 365 -1.69 14.09 24.50
CA LEU A 365 -2.88 13.69 25.27
C LEU A 365 -3.38 12.33 24.80
N VAL A 366 -3.54 11.41 25.74
CA VAL A 366 -3.87 10.01 25.44
C VAL A 366 -5.01 9.51 26.30
N ALA A 367 -5.74 8.53 25.78
CA ALA A 367 -6.65 7.68 26.54
C ALA A 367 -5.93 6.35 26.84
N VAL A 368 -5.85 5.99 28.12
CA VAL A 368 -5.22 4.76 28.60
C VAL A 368 -6.32 3.81 29.06
N LYS A 369 -6.60 2.78 28.26
CA LYS A 369 -7.52 1.69 28.57
C LYS A 369 -6.78 0.62 29.36
N ARG A 370 -7.11 0.50 30.65
CA ARG A 370 -6.54 -0.50 31.58
C ARG A 370 -7.52 -1.65 31.71
N LEU A 371 -7.10 -2.84 31.30
CA LEU A 371 -7.89 -4.07 31.46
C LEU A 371 -7.80 -4.55 32.90
N ARG A 372 -8.89 -5.14 33.41
CA ARG A 372 -8.94 -5.62 34.79
C ARG A 372 -8.25 -6.98 34.92
N SER A 373 -7.42 -7.15 35.96
CA SER A 373 -6.56 -8.34 36.15
C SER A 373 -7.28 -9.53 36.80
N ASP A 374 -8.52 -9.35 37.27
CA ASP A 374 -9.38 -10.35 37.90
C ASP A 374 -10.04 -11.26 36.84
N THR A 375 -9.20 -12.08 36.20
CA THR A 375 -9.52 -13.42 35.67
C THR A 375 -10.71 -13.55 34.70
N ALA A 376 -10.59 -12.99 33.50
CA ALA A 376 -11.31 -13.52 32.35
C ALA A 376 -10.31 -13.76 31.21
N GLU A 377 -10.21 -14.99 30.71
CA GLU A 377 -9.48 -15.30 29.46
C GLU A 377 -9.91 -14.36 28.32
N ASP A 378 -11.14 -13.87 28.37
CA ASP A 378 -11.68 -12.90 27.43
C ASP A 378 -10.97 -11.54 27.46
N ALA A 379 -10.54 -11.04 28.62
CA ALA A 379 -9.86 -9.75 28.72
C ALA A 379 -8.45 -9.81 28.11
N GLU A 380 -7.75 -10.92 28.31
CA GLU A 380 -6.45 -11.18 27.67
C GLU A 380 -6.60 -11.34 26.16
N ARG A 381 -7.60 -12.09 25.69
CA ARG A 381 -7.92 -12.20 24.25
C ARG A 381 -8.27 -10.85 23.62
N GLN A 382 -9.01 -10.00 24.33
CA GLN A 382 -9.32 -8.64 23.86
C GLN A 382 -8.04 -7.82 23.68
N PHE A 383 -7.15 -7.87 24.68
CA PHE A 383 -5.86 -7.20 24.61
C PHE A 383 -5.04 -7.66 23.40
N GLU A 384 -4.87 -8.97 23.26
CA GLU A 384 -4.10 -9.56 22.16
C GLU A 384 -4.70 -9.19 20.80
N THR A 385 -6.03 -9.21 20.69
CA THR A 385 -6.74 -8.85 19.46
C THR A 385 -6.56 -7.37 19.12
N GLU A 386 -6.72 -6.47 20.08
CA GLU A 386 -6.52 -5.03 19.87
C GLU A 386 -5.07 -4.71 19.52
N VAL A 387 -4.08 -5.34 20.18
CA VAL A 387 -2.66 -5.16 19.85
C VAL A 387 -2.36 -5.72 18.46
N MET A 388 -2.88 -6.90 18.11
CA MET A 388 -2.69 -7.52 16.80
C MET A 388 -3.24 -6.64 15.67
N ILE A 389 -4.48 -6.16 15.81
CA ILE A 389 -5.13 -5.30 14.81
C ILE A 389 -4.47 -3.92 14.78
N GLY A 390 -4.24 -3.30 15.93
CA GLY A 390 -3.60 -1.99 16.04
C GLY A 390 -2.14 -1.97 15.58
N SER A 391 -1.45 -3.12 15.60
CA SER A 391 -0.12 -3.29 15.02
C SER A 391 -0.14 -3.56 13.51
N ASN A 392 -1.30 -3.87 12.94
CA ASN A 392 -1.45 -4.05 11.51
C ASN A 392 -1.52 -2.69 10.82
N ARG A 393 -0.61 -2.43 9.87
CA ARG A 393 -0.57 -1.18 9.12
C ARG A 393 -1.82 -0.92 8.29
N MET A 394 -2.54 -1.98 7.88
CA MET A 394 -3.82 -1.82 7.21
C MET A 394 -4.90 -1.30 8.15
N ALA A 395 -4.75 -1.34 9.48
CA ALA A 395 -5.69 -0.72 10.43
C ALA A 395 -5.52 0.79 10.57
N GLN A 396 -4.51 1.39 9.92
CA GLN A 396 -4.34 2.84 9.86
C GLN A 396 -5.29 3.42 8.81
N HIS A 397 -6.42 3.91 9.28
CA HIS A 397 -7.45 4.55 8.46
C HIS A 397 -8.05 5.71 9.26
N PRO A 398 -8.39 6.87 8.64
CA PRO A 398 -8.89 8.05 9.36
C PRO A 398 -10.10 7.76 10.26
N ASN A 399 -10.94 6.80 9.86
CA ASN A 399 -12.13 6.40 10.60
C ASN A 399 -11.97 5.11 11.42
N LEU A 400 -10.74 4.66 11.69
CA LEU A 400 -10.43 3.59 12.65
C LEU A 400 -9.53 4.16 13.75
N LEU A 401 -9.80 3.86 15.01
CA LEU A 401 -9.07 4.41 16.14
C LEU A 401 -7.63 3.85 16.17
N PRO A 402 -6.58 4.68 15.99
CA PRO A 402 -5.22 4.17 15.90
C PRO A 402 -4.67 3.83 17.29
N LEU A 403 -4.05 2.65 17.41
CA LEU A 403 -3.34 2.26 18.63
C LEU A 403 -1.98 2.97 18.69
N ILE A 404 -1.81 3.88 19.65
CA ILE A 404 -0.52 4.58 19.89
C ILE A 404 0.49 3.64 20.52
N GLY A 405 0.03 2.75 21.40
CA GLY A 405 0.91 1.83 22.12
C GLY A 405 0.21 0.96 23.13
N PHE A 406 1.00 0.15 23.83
CA PHE A 406 0.51 -0.79 24.82
C PHE A 406 1.52 -1.00 25.93
N CYS A 407 1.06 -1.51 27.07
CA CYS A 407 1.87 -1.95 28.19
C CYS A 407 1.41 -3.36 28.59
N CYS A 408 2.38 -4.23 28.86
CA CYS A 408 2.18 -5.57 29.39
C CYS A 408 3.31 -5.85 30.39
N GLU A 409 3.06 -5.55 31.67
CA GLU A 409 4.00 -5.65 32.78
C GLU A 409 3.26 -5.99 34.09
N ALA A 410 3.83 -6.84 34.94
CA ALA A 410 3.34 -7.10 36.31
C ALA A 410 1.81 -7.35 36.43
N SER A 411 1.26 -8.16 35.53
CA SER A 411 -0.18 -8.50 35.44
C SER A 411 -1.11 -7.35 35.01
N GLU A 412 -0.54 -6.28 34.45
CA GLU A 412 -1.27 -5.14 33.92
C GLU A 412 -1.19 -5.11 32.40
N SER A 413 -2.36 -5.14 31.76
CA SER A 413 -2.52 -4.97 30.31
C SER A 413 -3.17 -3.61 30.05
N LEU A 414 -2.45 -2.70 29.40
CA LEU A 414 -2.95 -1.38 29.06
C LEU A 414 -2.77 -1.08 27.57
N LEU A 415 -3.76 -0.39 27.00
CA LEU A 415 -3.75 0.10 25.63
C LEU A 415 -3.78 1.63 25.65
N VAL A 416 -3.04 2.24 24.74
CA VAL A 416 -2.88 3.70 24.65
C VAL A 416 -3.40 4.16 23.31
N TYR A 417 -4.37 5.07 23.35
CA TYR A 417 -5.08 5.63 22.20
C TYR A 417 -4.98 7.15 22.21
N PRO A 418 -5.17 7.83 21.06
CA PRO A 418 -5.33 9.28 21.06
C PRO A 418 -6.53 9.68 21.93
N LEU A 419 -6.42 10.81 22.62
CA LEU A 419 -7.56 11.33 23.37
C LEU A 419 -8.62 11.90 22.42
N MET A 420 -9.74 11.20 22.30
CA MET A 420 -10.90 11.64 21.53
C MET A 420 -11.71 12.66 22.33
N ILE A 421 -11.38 13.94 22.16
CA ILE A 421 -11.81 15.03 23.06
C ILE A 421 -13.33 15.24 23.08
N ASN A 422 -14.02 14.86 22.01
CA ASN A 422 -15.47 14.94 21.92
C ASN A 422 -16.17 13.64 22.37
N ASN A 423 -15.49 12.74 23.09
CA ASN A 423 -16.05 11.51 23.65
C ASN A 423 -16.67 10.56 22.59
N SER A 424 -17.43 9.57 23.04
CA SER A 424 -18.17 8.66 22.18
C SER A 424 -19.46 9.30 21.65
N LEU A 425 -19.94 8.80 20.53
CA LEU A 425 -21.24 9.15 19.98
C LEU A 425 -22.37 8.89 21.00
N GLU A 426 -22.28 7.79 21.76
CA GLU A 426 -23.25 7.49 22.83
C GLU A 426 -23.37 8.66 23.84
N HIS A 427 -22.26 9.32 24.18
CA HIS A 427 -22.28 10.44 25.11
C HIS A 427 -23.12 11.63 24.60
N HIS A 428 -23.10 11.86 23.28
CA HIS A 428 -23.86 12.93 22.64
C HIS A 428 -25.32 12.57 22.40
N LEU A 429 -25.62 11.30 22.10
CA LEU A 429 -26.99 10.84 21.87
C LEU A 429 -27.74 10.59 23.17
N ARG A 430 -27.04 10.17 24.23
CA ARG A 430 -27.67 9.98 25.54
C ARG A 430 -27.84 11.33 26.24
N ARG A 431 -29.03 11.51 26.81
CA ARG A 431 -29.44 12.67 27.61
C ARG A 431 -28.38 13.04 28.67
N SER A 432 -27.41 13.87 28.30
CA SER A 432 -26.47 14.42 29.26
C SER A 432 -27.25 15.29 30.25
N ARG A 433 -26.96 15.10 31.54
CA ARG A 433 -27.61 15.84 32.64
C ARG A 433 -27.28 17.34 32.62
N ASP A 434 -26.45 17.79 31.70
CA ASP A 434 -26.01 19.18 31.56
C ASP A 434 -26.08 19.65 30.10
N ARG A 435 -27.31 20.00 29.66
CA ARG A 435 -27.59 20.52 28.30
C ARG A 435 -26.81 21.79 27.96
N ASN A 436 -26.35 22.52 28.97
CA ASN A 436 -25.58 23.75 28.79
C ASN A 436 -24.14 23.46 28.38
N LYS A 437 -23.64 22.23 28.60
CA LYS A 437 -22.24 21.86 28.34
C LYS A 437 -22.06 21.11 27.02
N PHE A 438 -23.08 20.40 26.54
CA PHE A 438 -23.04 19.63 25.30
C PHE A 438 -24.35 19.82 24.51
N PRO A 439 -24.37 20.68 23.47
CA PRO A 439 -25.54 20.84 22.63
C PRO A 439 -25.78 19.55 21.80
N PRO A 440 -27.03 19.30 21.36
CA PRO A 440 -27.33 18.19 20.46
C PRO A 440 -26.48 18.26 19.18
N LEU A 441 -26.05 17.09 18.68
CA LEU A 441 -25.34 17.02 17.41
C LEU A 441 -26.23 17.53 16.28
N ALA A 442 -25.76 18.53 15.55
CA ALA A 442 -26.42 19.05 14.36
C ALA A 442 -26.51 17.98 13.26
N TRP A 443 -27.51 18.11 12.39
CA TRP A 443 -27.76 17.12 11.34
C TRP A 443 -26.56 16.85 10.42
N PRO A 444 -25.84 17.86 9.89
CA PRO A 444 -24.67 17.62 9.05
C PRO A 444 -23.58 16.80 9.76
N THR A 445 -23.37 17.04 11.05
CA THR A 445 -22.41 16.29 11.88
C THR A 445 -22.85 14.84 12.04
N ARG A 446 -24.14 14.56 12.25
CA ARG A 446 -24.66 13.18 12.33
C ARG A 446 -24.42 12.41 11.03
N LYS A 447 -24.63 13.07 9.88
CA LYS A 447 -24.33 12.48 8.56
C LYS A 447 -22.84 12.19 8.38
N LEU A 448 -21.97 13.13 8.75
CA LEU A 448 -20.51 12.92 8.71
C LEU A 448 -20.07 11.74 9.59
N ILE A 449 -20.63 11.62 10.80
CA ILE A 449 -20.36 10.50 11.70
C ILE A 449 -20.81 9.16 11.08
N ALA A 450 -22.01 9.11 10.50
CA ALA A 450 -22.50 7.91 9.81
C ALA A 450 -21.58 7.52 8.64
N LEU A 451 -21.14 8.50 7.84
CA LEU A 451 -20.23 8.28 6.71
C LEU A 451 -18.85 7.80 7.17
N GLY A 452 -18.27 8.44 8.19
CA GLY A 452 -16.99 8.05 8.76
C GLY A 452 -17.01 6.62 9.29
N ALA A 453 -18.01 6.28 10.11
CA ALA A 453 -18.20 4.92 10.62
C ALA A 453 -18.37 3.90 9.48
N ALA A 454 -19.13 4.24 8.41
CA ALA A 454 -19.30 3.38 7.24
C ALA A 454 -17.98 3.14 6.51
N ARG A 455 -17.16 4.18 6.31
CA ARG A 455 -15.84 4.09 5.66
C ARG A 455 -14.88 3.21 6.46
N GLY A 456 -14.82 3.41 7.78
CA GLY A 456 -14.01 2.56 8.67
C GLY A 456 -14.39 1.09 8.55
N LEU A 457 -15.68 0.79 8.58
CA LEU A 457 -16.17 -0.59 8.49
C LEU A 457 -15.98 -1.20 7.09
N ALA A 458 -16.21 -0.43 6.02
CA ALA A 458 -15.92 -0.85 4.65
C ALA A 458 -14.43 -1.19 4.46
N HIS A 459 -13.55 -0.41 5.07
CA HIS A 459 -12.11 -0.66 5.07
C HIS A 459 -11.75 -2.00 5.72
N LEU A 460 -12.31 -2.30 6.91
CA LEU A 460 -12.12 -3.60 7.60
C LEU A 460 -12.60 -4.79 6.76
N HIS A 461 -13.68 -4.63 6.01
CA HIS A 461 -14.30 -5.69 5.23
C HIS A 461 -13.64 -5.93 3.87
N ASP A 462 -13.24 -4.87 3.16
CA ASP A 462 -12.81 -4.96 1.76
C ASP A 462 -11.28 -4.85 1.57
N GLN A 463 -10.55 -4.18 2.47
CA GLN A 463 -9.12 -3.89 2.29
C GLN A 463 -8.19 -4.84 3.05
N PHE A 464 -8.71 -5.55 4.05
CA PHE A 464 -7.95 -6.57 4.77
C PHE A 464 -8.06 -7.93 4.07
N VAL A 465 -6.92 -8.61 3.96
CA VAL A 465 -6.84 -10.01 3.51
C VAL A 465 -6.09 -10.80 4.58
N PRO A 466 -6.78 -11.60 5.40
CA PRO A 466 -8.22 -11.87 5.38
C PRO A 466 -9.08 -10.73 5.98
N PRO A 467 -10.36 -10.60 5.60
CA PRO A 467 -11.26 -9.59 6.15
C PRO A 467 -11.40 -9.64 7.68
N ILE A 468 -11.65 -8.47 8.28
CA ILE A 468 -11.91 -8.34 9.72
C ILE A 468 -13.40 -8.08 9.95
N ILE A 469 -14.03 -8.86 10.82
CA ILE A 469 -15.37 -8.60 11.35
C ILE A 469 -15.21 -7.95 12.72
N HIS A 470 -15.76 -6.75 12.93
CA HIS A 470 -15.60 -5.98 14.16
C HIS A 470 -16.39 -6.55 15.34
N ARG A 471 -17.64 -7.00 15.11
CA ARG A 471 -18.55 -7.66 16.06
C ARG A 471 -19.11 -6.82 17.21
N ASP A 472 -18.74 -5.55 17.32
CA ASP A 472 -19.22 -4.66 18.39
C ASP A 472 -19.38 -3.21 17.92
N ILE A 473 -19.97 -3.04 16.73
CA ILE A 473 -20.32 -1.71 16.22
C ILE A 473 -21.53 -1.19 17.00
N CYS A 474 -21.32 -0.13 17.78
CA CYS A 474 -22.36 0.56 18.53
C CYS A 474 -21.89 2.00 18.88
N PRO A 475 -22.80 2.92 19.28
CA PRO A 475 -22.47 4.31 19.57
C PRO A 475 -21.40 4.52 20.64
N SER A 476 -21.21 3.61 21.59
CA SER A 476 -20.15 3.74 22.60
C SER A 476 -18.76 3.55 22.01
N ASN A 477 -18.67 2.82 20.90
CA ASN A 477 -17.43 2.45 20.21
C ASN A 477 -17.16 3.34 18.99
N ILE A 478 -18.00 4.34 18.71
CA ILE A 478 -17.72 5.41 17.74
C ILE A 478 -17.22 6.63 18.51
N LEU A 479 -15.93 6.93 18.42
CA LEU A 479 -15.30 8.06 19.12
C LEU A 479 -15.13 9.26 18.20
N LEU A 480 -15.20 10.47 18.77
CA LEU A 480 -15.20 11.73 18.03
C LEU A 480 -13.98 12.58 18.38
N ASP A 481 -13.23 12.99 17.36
CA ASP A 481 -12.08 13.87 17.52
C ASP A 481 -12.52 15.34 17.69
N MET A 482 -11.56 16.29 17.69
CA MET A 482 -11.86 17.72 17.83
C MET A 482 -12.77 18.27 16.71
N GLY A 483 -12.68 17.72 15.49
CA GLY A 483 -13.49 18.08 14.34
C GLY A 483 -14.83 17.36 14.25
N PHE A 484 -15.17 16.50 15.23
CA PHE A 484 -16.30 15.56 15.18
C PHE A 484 -16.18 14.51 14.07
N GLU A 485 -14.96 14.25 13.59
CA GLU A 485 -14.69 13.11 12.72
C GLU A 485 -14.80 11.82 13.53
N ALA A 486 -15.47 10.82 12.95
CA ALA A 486 -15.76 9.56 13.62
C ALA A 486 -14.64 8.55 13.42
N ALA A 487 -14.16 7.95 14.50
CA ALA A 487 -13.27 6.80 14.49
C ALA A 487 -13.94 5.59 15.17
N VAL A 488 -13.99 4.47 14.47
CA VAL A 488 -14.44 3.19 15.02
C VAL A 488 -13.34 2.63 15.93
N GLY A 489 -13.66 2.38 17.20
CA GLY A 489 -12.74 1.85 18.20
C GLY A 489 -13.27 0.57 18.86
N ASP A 490 -12.49 0.08 19.83
CA ASP A 490 -12.75 -1.17 20.57
C ASP A 490 -12.78 -2.43 19.71
N PHE A 491 -11.60 -2.84 19.24
CA PHE A 491 -11.42 -4.05 18.44
C PHE A 491 -11.32 -5.34 19.28
N GLY A 492 -11.63 -5.29 20.59
CA GLY A 492 -11.42 -6.44 21.48
C GLY A 492 -12.19 -7.70 21.08
N TRP A 493 -13.31 -7.55 20.36
CA TRP A 493 -14.10 -8.67 19.85
C TRP A 493 -13.88 -9.00 18.38
N ALA A 494 -13.05 -8.23 17.70
CA ALA A 494 -12.86 -8.35 16.28
C ALA A 494 -12.29 -9.73 15.91
N ARG A 495 -12.63 -10.22 14.72
CA ARG A 495 -12.21 -11.53 14.25
C ARG A 495 -11.74 -11.49 12.81
N LEU A 496 -10.56 -12.06 12.57
CA LEU A 496 -10.01 -12.32 11.24
C LEU A 496 -10.72 -13.53 10.61
N MET A 497 -11.12 -13.38 9.35
CA MET A 497 -11.69 -14.46 8.54
C MET A 497 -10.58 -15.31 7.90
N ASN A 498 -9.72 -15.93 8.71
CA ASN A 498 -8.61 -16.76 8.23
C ASN A 498 -9.10 -18.02 7.50
N GLU A 499 -8.38 -18.47 6.47
CA GLU A 499 -8.76 -19.63 5.62
C GLU A 499 -9.07 -20.92 6.41
N GLY A 500 -8.43 -21.14 7.57
CA GLY A 500 -8.66 -22.31 8.42
C GLY A 500 -9.92 -22.25 9.30
N ASP A 501 -10.46 -21.06 9.53
CA ASP A 501 -11.62 -20.80 10.42
C ASP A 501 -12.89 -20.43 9.64
N THR A 502 -12.73 -20.01 8.38
CA THR A 502 -13.83 -19.64 7.50
C THR A 502 -14.53 -20.85 6.93
N VAL A 503 -15.84 -20.88 7.09
CA VAL A 503 -16.71 -21.87 6.47
C VAL A 503 -17.53 -21.16 5.39
N GLU A 504 -17.38 -21.60 4.15
CA GLU A 504 -18.33 -21.27 3.09
C GLU A 504 -19.50 -22.25 3.20
N GLY A 505 -20.69 -21.75 3.50
CA GLY A 505 -21.80 -22.66 3.73
C GLY A 505 -23.12 -21.98 4.01
N ALA A 506 -24.13 -22.82 4.19
CA ALA A 506 -25.45 -22.41 4.58
C ALA A 506 -25.48 -21.90 6.03
N ILE A 507 -26.08 -20.73 6.23
CA ILE A 507 -26.47 -20.20 7.53
C ILE A 507 -27.99 -20.36 7.61
N GLU A 508 -28.41 -21.36 8.39
CA GLU A 508 -29.81 -21.68 8.65
C GLU A 508 -30.22 -21.12 10.00
N TRP A 509 -31.25 -20.28 10.04
CA TRP A 509 -31.85 -19.82 11.31
C TRP A 509 -33.38 -19.79 11.20
N SER A 510 -34.06 -19.91 12.35
CA SER A 510 -35.50 -19.71 12.49
C SER A 510 -35.79 -18.59 13.50
N PHE A 511 -36.94 -17.94 13.34
CA PHE A 511 -37.37 -16.83 14.20
C PHE A 511 -38.08 -17.29 15.48
N THR A 512 -38.45 -18.58 15.58
CA THR A 512 -39.17 -19.14 16.74
C THR A 512 -38.89 -20.63 16.90
N ASN A 513 -38.85 -21.11 18.14
CA ASN A 513 -38.92 -22.54 18.48
C ASN A 513 -40.31 -23.16 18.23
N ASP A 514 -41.32 -22.37 17.83
CA ASP A 514 -42.72 -22.77 17.91
C ASP A 514 -43.44 -23.12 16.58
N PHE A 515 -42.85 -22.99 15.38
CA PHE A 515 -43.50 -23.47 14.15
C PHE A 515 -42.52 -23.95 13.05
N PRO A 516 -42.76 -25.11 12.39
CA PRO A 516 -41.84 -25.75 11.45
C PRO A 516 -42.13 -25.35 10.00
N PHE A 517 -41.90 -24.10 9.63
CA PHE A 517 -41.86 -23.70 8.22
C PHE A 517 -40.45 -23.23 7.86
N SER A 518 -39.85 -23.96 6.91
CA SER A 518 -38.54 -23.85 6.27
C SER A 518 -37.52 -22.87 6.88
N PRO A 519 -36.37 -23.33 7.40
CA PRO A 519 -35.33 -22.45 7.90
C PRO A 519 -34.90 -21.45 6.83
N HIS A 520 -34.69 -20.19 7.22
CA HIS A 520 -34.13 -19.20 6.30
C HIS A 520 -32.73 -19.64 5.93
N LEU A 521 -32.49 -19.84 4.62
CA LEU A 521 -31.24 -20.36 4.09
C LEU A 521 -30.57 -19.27 3.26
N TYR A 522 -29.40 -18.81 3.69
CA TYR A 522 -28.49 -18.08 2.81
C TYR A 522 -27.08 -18.66 2.90
N ARG A 523 -26.35 -18.55 1.80
CA ARG A 523 -24.94 -18.95 1.73
C ARG A 523 -24.06 -17.72 1.79
N ASP A 524 -23.06 -17.78 2.65
CA ASP A 524 -22.04 -16.75 2.80
C ASP A 524 -20.78 -17.38 3.39
N THR A 525 -19.70 -16.61 3.44
CA THR A 525 -18.51 -16.97 4.20
C THR A 525 -18.71 -16.51 5.65
N TYR A 526 -18.63 -17.43 6.60
CA TYR A 526 -18.79 -17.12 8.01
C TYR A 526 -17.74 -17.79 8.86
N VAL A 527 -17.66 -17.36 10.11
CA VAL A 527 -16.80 -17.94 11.13
C VAL A 527 -17.65 -18.42 12.29
N ASN A 528 -17.47 -19.67 12.72
CA ASN A 528 -18.12 -20.20 13.92
C ASN A 528 -17.47 -19.58 15.17
N THR A 529 -18.26 -18.86 15.97
CA THR A 529 -17.74 -18.14 17.13
C THR A 529 -18.80 -17.98 18.23
N ILE A 530 -18.34 -17.86 19.47
CA ILE A 530 -19.20 -17.49 20.60
C ILE A 530 -19.87 -16.15 20.28
N VAL A 531 -21.16 -16.02 20.56
CA VAL A 531 -21.90 -14.77 20.36
C VAL A 531 -21.35 -13.69 21.31
N ARG A 532 -20.86 -12.59 20.73
CA ARG A 532 -20.35 -11.40 21.43
C ARG A 532 -20.89 -10.14 20.75
N GLY A 533 -20.89 -9.04 21.48
CA GLY A 533 -21.35 -7.72 21.01
C GLY A 533 -22.36 -7.09 21.96
N THR A 534 -22.79 -5.89 21.62
CA THR A 534 -23.76 -5.12 22.41
C THR A 534 -25.20 -5.51 22.08
N ASN A 535 -26.02 -5.81 23.10
CA ASN A 535 -27.44 -6.12 22.92
C ASN A 535 -28.19 -4.99 22.17
N GLY A 536 -28.97 -5.38 21.17
CA GLY A 536 -29.63 -4.44 20.23
C GLY A 536 -28.84 -4.20 18.93
N TYR A 537 -27.56 -4.61 18.89
CA TYR A 537 -26.68 -4.51 17.72
C TYR A 537 -26.28 -5.88 17.16
N ILE A 538 -26.48 -6.96 17.93
CA ILE A 538 -26.19 -8.33 17.50
C ILE A 538 -27.27 -8.80 16.50
N ALA A 539 -26.85 -9.21 15.31
CA ALA A 539 -27.74 -9.74 14.29
C ALA A 539 -28.39 -11.07 14.70
N SER A 540 -29.67 -11.27 14.38
CA SER A 540 -30.46 -12.44 14.78
C SER A 540 -29.85 -13.77 14.31
N GLU A 541 -29.36 -13.85 13.07
CA GLU A 541 -28.74 -15.06 12.56
C GLU A 541 -27.47 -15.42 13.34
N TYR A 542 -26.67 -14.41 13.71
CA TYR A 542 -25.46 -14.62 14.49
C TYR A 542 -25.80 -15.04 15.93
N LYS A 543 -26.77 -14.37 16.55
CA LYS A 543 -27.28 -14.68 17.88
C LYS A 543 -27.80 -16.11 17.99
N ASN A 544 -28.52 -16.60 16.98
CA ASN A 544 -29.16 -17.92 17.00
C ASN A 544 -28.23 -19.06 16.60
N THR A 545 -27.26 -18.81 15.72
CA THR A 545 -26.44 -19.86 15.11
C THR A 545 -24.98 -19.86 15.55
N GLY A 546 -24.48 -18.75 16.11
CA GLY A 546 -23.05 -18.54 16.35
C GLY A 546 -22.22 -18.34 15.07
N LYS A 547 -22.86 -18.27 13.89
CA LYS A 547 -22.19 -18.03 12.60
C LYS A 547 -22.08 -16.54 12.36
N CYS A 548 -20.88 -16.00 12.49
CA CYS A 548 -20.61 -14.57 12.32
C CYS A 548 -20.04 -14.29 10.92
N SER A 549 -20.57 -13.29 10.23
CA SER A 549 -20.10 -12.85 8.92
C SER A 549 -19.99 -11.32 8.87
N GLN A 550 -19.44 -10.79 7.78
CA GLN A 550 -19.43 -9.34 7.53
C GLN A 550 -20.84 -8.72 7.59
N LYS A 551 -21.89 -9.50 7.26
CA LYS A 551 -23.28 -9.05 7.33
C LYS A 551 -23.79 -8.83 8.75
N SER A 552 -23.14 -9.41 9.75
CA SER A 552 -23.44 -9.16 11.16
C SER A 552 -23.04 -7.72 11.55
N ASP A 553 -21.89 -7.24 11.07
CA ASP A 553 -21.47 -5.84 11.26
C ASP A 553 -22.38 -4.86 10.49
N VAL A 554 -22.83 -5.22 9.28
CA VAL A 554 -23.78 -4.40 8.50
C VAL A 554 -25.08 -4.20 9.28
N PHE A 555 -25.60 -5.25 9.94
CA PHE A 555 -26.79 -5.14 10.78
C PHE A 555 -26.57 -4.20 11.97
N ALA A 556 -25.43 -4.32 12.65
CA ALA A 556 -25.06 -3.44 13.76
C ALA A 556 -24.97 -1.97 13.29
N PHE A 557 -24.36 -1.72 12.12
CA PHE A 557 -24.29 -0.40 11.50
C PHE A 557 -25.67 0.17 11.14
N GLY A 558 -26.61 -0.66 10.67
CA GLY A 558 -27.98 -0.23 10.44
C GLY A 558 -28.66 0.30 11.71
N ASN A 559 -28.50 -0.40 12.84
CA ASN A 559 -29.00 0.05 14.14
C ASN A 559 -28.30 1.34 14.63
N LEU A 560 -27.00 1.48 14.35
CA LEU A 560 -26.24 2.71 14.63
C LEU A 560 -26.83 3.92 13.88
N ILE A 561 -27.19 3.78 12.60
CA ILE A 561 -27.88 4.85 11.85
C ILE A 561 -29.23 5.18 12.50
N LEU A 562 -30.02 4.18 12.88
CA LEU A 562 -31.32 4.44 13.51
C LEU A 562 -31.18 5.21 14.82
N GLU A 563 -30.20 4.85 15.66
CA GLU A 563 -29.91 5.58 16.90
C GLU A 563 -29.41 7.02 16.60
N LEU A 564 -28.58 7.21 15.56
CA LEU A 564 -28.16 8.54 15.09
C LEU A 564 -29.34 9.42 14.64
N VAL A 565 -30.25 8.89 13.83
CA VAL A 565 -31.40 9.65 13.29
C VAL A 565 -32.42 9.95 14.38
N THR A 566 -32.67 9.00 15.28
CA THR A 566 -33.77 9.08 16.25
C THR A 566 -33.36 9.64 17.61
N GLY A 567 -32.07 9.63 17.93
CA GLY A 567 -31.56 9.92 19.28
C GLY A 567 -32.01 8.91 20.33
N GLN A 568 -32.60 7.78 19.92
CA GLN A 568 -33.12 6.74 20.82
C GLN A 568 -32.24 5.50 20.76
N LYS A 569 -32.07 4.87 21.93
CA LYS A 569 -31.24 3.67 22.05
C LYS A 569 -31.82 2.52 21.20
N ALA A 570 -30.97 1.87 20.42
CA ALA A 570 -31.33 0.66 19.69
C ALA A 570 -31.94 -0.39 20.64
N GLY A 571 -33.10 -0.93 20.28
CA GLY A 571 -33.89 -1.82 21.13
C GLY A 571 -34.99 -1.14 21.95
N LEU A 572 -35.04 0.20 22.01
CA LEU A 572 -36.02 0.97 22.79
C LEU A 572 -36.63 2.10 21.95
N MET A 573 -37.62 1.79 21.10
CA MET A 573 -38.44 2.81 20.46
C MET A 573 -39.82 2.91 21.12
N LYS A 574 -40.27 4.13 21.42
CA LYS A 574 -41.65 4.37 21.83
C LYS A 574 -42.57 4.22 20.63
N THR A 575 -43.56 3.33 20.72
CA THR A 575 -44.61 3.24 19.71
C THR A 575 -45.61 4.39 19.87
N SER A 576 -46.49 4.58 18.88
CA SER A 576 -47.53 5.63 18.87
C SER A 576 -48.52 5.58 20.04
N SER A 577 -48.50 4.52 20.87
CA SER A 577 -49.30 4.39 22.11
C SER A 577 -48.59 4.93 23.35
N GLY A 578 -47.33 5.40 23.26
CA GLY A 578 -46.57 5.92 24.39
C GLY A 578 -45.90 4.86 25.28
N ASN A 579 -46.13 3.57 24.99
CA ASN A 579 -45.46 2.46 25.66
C ASN A 579 -44.03 2.25 25.11
N LEU A 580 -43.07 1.99 26.00
CA LEU A 580 -41.75 1.46 25.63
C LEU A 580 -41.95 0.01 25.19
N ASP A 581 -42.04 -0.25 23.89
CA ASP A 581 -41.96 -1.61 23.36
C ASP A 581 -40.55 -1.83 22.80
N LEU A 582 -40.05 -3.06 22.95
CA LEU A 582 -38.73 -3.48 22.48
C LEU A 582 -38.73 -3.64 20.95
N VAL A 583 -38.93 -2.55 20.20
CA VAL A 583 -39.23 -2.58 18.76
C VAL A 583 -38.08 -3.13 17.91
N MET A 584 -36.83 -3.06 18.36
CA MET A 584 -35.69 -3.55 17.56
C MET A 584 -35.13 -4.90 18.01
N ASN A 585 -35.68 -5.52 19.05
CA ASN A 585 -35.18 -6.78 19.61
C ASN A 585 -36.18 -7.94 19.51
N ARG A 586 -37.31 -7.73 18.82
CA ARG A 586 -38.17 -8.85 18.41
C ARG A 586 -37.61 -9.40 17.11
N ASP A 587 -37.12 -10.64 17.21
CA ASP A 587 -36.76 -11.56 16.14
C ASP A 587 -37.94 -11.85 15.18
N LEU A 588 -38.62 -10.83 14.64
CA LEU A 588 -39.76 -10.99 13.77
C LEU A 588 -39.61 -10.04 12.59
N GLN A 589 -39.48 -10.63 11.40
CA GLN A 589 -39.49 -10.09 10.03
C GLN A 589 -40.71 -9.18 9.69
N GLY A 590 -41.41 -8.63 10.69
CA GLY A 590 -42.71 -8.00 10.51
C GLY A 590 -42.80 -6.53 10.94
N ASP A 591 -41.92 -5.99 11.78
CA ASP A 591 -42.23 -4.72 12.45
C ASP A 591 -41.48 -3.49 11.93
N VAL A 592 -40.27 -3.61 11.33
CA VAL A 592 -39.57 -2.44 10.72
C VAL A 592 -40.43 -1.80 9.62
N ASP A 593 -41.09 -2.60 8.78
CA ASP A 593 -42.00 -2.08 7.74
C ASP A 593 -43.37 -1.63 8.29
N LYS A 594 -43.72 -2.01 9.54
CA LYS A 594 -44.91 -1.51 10.25
C LYS A 594 -44.62 -0.30 11.13
N ILE A 595 -43.36 0.05 11.38
CA ILE A 595 -43.01 1.33 12.02
C ILE A 595 -43.52 2.44 11.11
N ASN A 596 -44.28 3.36 11.68
CA ASN A 596 -44.65 4.57 10.98
C ASN A 596 -43.39 5.45 10.86
N TRP A 597 -42.75 5.42 9.69
CA TRP A 597 -41.54 6.19 9.36
C TRP A 597 -41.81 7.68 9.10
N ASP A 598 -42.91 8.21 9.65
CA ASP A 598 -43.18 9.65 9.67
C ASP A 598 -42.03 10.38 10.35
N LEU A 599 -41.22 11.08 9.53
CA LEU A 599 -40.02 11.80 9.95
C LEU A 599 -40.29 12.75 11.13
N ASP A 600 -41.47 13.36 11.18
CA ASP A 600 -41.84 14.30 12.25
C ASP A 600 -42.02 13.62 13.61
N ARG A 601 -42.13 12.28 13.64
CA ARG A 601 -42.25 11.47 14.86
C ARG A 601 -40.95 10.79 15.25
N ILE A 602 -40.17 10.34 14.26
CA ILE A 602 -39.02 9.46 14.47
C ILE A 602 -37.70 10.21 14.55
N VAL A 603 -37.54 11.32 13.83
CA VAL A 603 -36.31 12.10 13.86
C VAL A 603 -36.17 12.73 15.23
N ASP A 604 -34.95 12.76 15.73
CA ASP A 604 -34.63 13.31 17.04
C ASP A 604 -35.24 14.71 17.21
N LYS A 605 -36.12 14.85 18.21
CA LYS A 605 -36.85 16.09 18.50
C LYS A 605 -35.91 17.23 18.88
N GLU A 606 -34.71 16.92 19.37
CA GLU A 606 -33.70 17.91 19.72
C GLU A 606 -33.10 18.60 18.49
N LEU A 607 -33.26 18.03 17.29
CA LEU A 607 -32.89 18.70 16.04
C LEU A 607 -33.85 19.84 15.67
N SER A 608 -34.97 20.03 16.38
CA SER A 608 -35.91 21.16 16.16
C SER A 608 -36.37 21.35 14.70
N ARG A 609 -36.40 20.28 13.90
CA ARG A 609 -36.64 20.28 12.44
C ARG A 609 -35.54 20.92 11.58
N GLU A 610 -34.37 21.18 12.14
CA GLU A 610 -33.15 21.59 11.44
C GLU A 610 -32.41 20.35 10.87
N TYR A 611 -33.04 19.69 9.91
CA TYR A 611 -32.45 18.57 9.18
C TYR A 611 -32.96 18.54 7.74
N ASP A 612 -32.15 17.98 6.84
CA ASP A 612 -32.59 17.75 5.46
C ASP A 612 -33.48 16.49 5.42
N ARG A 613 -34.74 16.65 5.03
CA ARG A 613 -35.71 15.53 5.00
C ARG A 613 -35.30 14.46 3.99
N GLY A 614 -34.75 14.83 2.84
CA GLY A 614 -34.32 13.87 1.82
C GLY A 614 -33.11 13.05 2.26
N GLU A 615 -32.15 13.67 2.95
CA GLU A 615 -31.05 12.96 3.58
C GLU A 615 -31.51 12.04 4.71
N ALA A 616 -32.47 12.49 5.53
CA ALA A 616 -33.01 11.69 6.61
C ALA A 616 -33.76 10.45 6.08
N GLU A 617 -34.59 10.62 5.07
CA GLU A 617 -35.26 9.52 4.35
C GLU A 617 -34.24 8.54 3.76
N ARG A 618 -33.16 9.05 3.17
CA ARG A 618 -32.09 8.21 2.61
C ARG A 618 -31.38 7.40 3.68
N LEU A 619 -30.96 8.03 4.78
CA LEU A 619 -30.30 7.33 5.90
C LEU A 619 -31.22 6.27 6.52
N ILE A 620 -32.51 6.57 6.68
CA ILE A 620 -33.50 5.58 7.13
C ILE A 620 -33.61 4.42 6.13
N GLY A 621 -33.68 4.70 4.83
CA GLY A 621 -33.71 3.67 3.78
C GLY A 621 -32.50 2.74 3.84
N ILE A 622 -31.31 3.32 3.98
CA ILE A 622 -30.05 2.58 4.17
C ILE A 622 -30.11 1.73 5.43
N ALA A 623 -30.57 2.30 6.55
CA ALA A 623 -30.69 1.59 7.82
C ALA A 623 -31.63 0.38 7.69
N LYS A 624 -32.79 0.54 7.04
CA LYS A 624 -33.73 -0.56 6.77
C LYS A 624 -33.12 -1.68 5.94
N MET A 625 -32.32 -1.33 4.93
CA MET A 625 -31.60 -2.34 4.13
C MET A 625 -30.53 -3.05 4.95
N CYS A 626 -29.80 -2.31 5.78
CA CYS A 626 -28.75 -2.86 6.64
C CYS A 626 -29.31 -3.76 7.75
N THR A 627 -30.47 -3.43 8.33
CA THR A 627 -31.14 -4.23 9.37
C THR A 627 -32.06 -5.31 8.81
N ASN A 628 -32.01 -5.58 7.50
CA ASN A 628 -32.84 -6.61 6.89
C ASN A 628 -32.60 -7.96 7.58
N CYS A 629 -33.68 -8.60 7.99
CA CYS A 629 -33.66 -9.88 8.66
C CYS A 629 -33.09 -11.00 7.78
N ASN A 630 -33.14 -10.88 6.45
CA ASN A 630 -32.38 -11.73 5.54
C ASN A 630 -30.99 -11.11 5.25
N PRO A 631 -29.88 -11.71 5.75
CA PRO A 631 -28.54 -11.15 5.55
C PRO A 631 -28.08 -11.10 4.09
N SER A 632 -28.66 -11.91 3.19
CA SER A 632 -28.33 -11.83 1.76
C SER A 632 -28.83 -10.53 1.12
N MET A 633 -29.87 -9.92 1.69
CA MET A 633 -30.43 -8.64 1.24
C MET A 633 -29.71 -7.43 1.84
N ARG A 634 -28.85 -7.63 2.84
CA ARG A 634 -28.05 -6.56 3.43
C ARG A 634 -26.93 -6.17 2.46
N PRO A 635 -26.74 -4.87 2.18
CA PRO A 635 -25.69 -4.38 1.28
C PRO A 635 -24.30 -4.63 1.87
N LYS A 636 -23.26 -4.54 1.03
CA LYS A 636 -21.88 -4.46 1.51
C LYS A 636 -21.60 -3.05 2.04
N MET A 637 -20.67 -2.92 2.99
CA MET A 637 -20.36 -1.61 3.57
C MET A 637 -19.84 -0.59 2.54
N ARG A 638 -19.11 -1.01 1.50
CA ARG A 638 -18.77 -0.13 0.36
C ARG A 638 -19.98 0.42 -0.40
N GLU A 639 -21.06 -0.35 -0.51
CA GLU A 639 -22.31 0.07 -1.15
C GLU A 639 -23.05 1.05 -0.24
N VAL A 640 -23.01 0.81 1.07
CA VAL A 640 -23.53 1.72 2.10
C VAL A 640 -22.80 3.07 2.05
N VAL A 641 -21.47 3.08 1.94
CA VAL A 641 -20.68 4.33 1.79
C VAL A 641 -21.17 5.13 0.59
N ARG A 642 -21.27 4.50 -0.59
CA ARG A 642 -21.78 5.16 -1.81
C ARG A 642 -23.20 5.71 -1.62
N ALA A 643 -24.07 4.94 -0.97
CA ALA A 643 -25.44 5.37 -0.73
C ALA A 643 -25.54 6.57 0.24
N ILE A 644 -24.63 6.70 1.22
CA ILE A 644 -24.59 7.86 2.13
C ILE A 644 -24.03 9.10 1.41
N GLU A 645 -23.03 8.91 0.54
CA GLU A 645 -22.41 9.99 -0.25
C GLU A 645 -23.40 10.66 -1.22
N GLY A 646 -24.35 9.87 -1.75
CA GLY A 646 -25.45 10.36 -2.60
C GLY A 646 -25.33 9.89 -4.02
#